data_AF-A0A8S1S6E8-F1
#
_entry.id   AF-A0A8S1S6E8-F1
#
_cell.length_a   1.000
_cell.length_b   1.000
_cell.length_c   1.000
_cell.angle_alpha   90.00
_cell.angle_beta   90.00
_cell.angle_gamma   90.00
#
_symmetry.space_group_name_H-M   'P 1'
#
loop_
_entity.id
_entity.type
_entity.pdbx_description
1 polymer ?
#
loop_
_entity_poly.entity_id
_entity_poly.type
_entity_poly.pdbx_seq_one_letter_code
_entity_poly.pdbx_strand_id
1 'polypeptide(L)'
;MNCRFHPQTPISLICTAPHRCEINRKMCVECQQDHGIEVKQTIPINKFRQMLNGKVKDYKLDDTQELNKQRLDFKYMLSKAVEMLKQLWEELSESIRKIFEMIEKENKSLTDLITQNENLTESSYSDLEKLVQLLNGKIVDNLNNKKNSIMTKVKKAKDLLEKEVIIFCQKFKEEMREILSIFQVQNDEQIILQEGSQKLKVAICDHGRFIYSNLTIQSNQNKEIQYLQDGSIIRTDQIRYTAGKPEILTNLEQIKHLQWFGQLRENNHKVGIWTATWQGEKIKDVGGQYSNEGKKQGKWQELIENYSMQSNAFEIGEYDNGTRIGNWKYLYDNKEMYKSQIQYGIRNGGNYNQQGNKNGKWQEIWEGFWKDSQVFYNGEYKNGKKVARWDIVFENKKIHLFACLVVVDHMMIEEMGLNRVIGLKFRMDFLEILNWCIVVNIKMARKLLDGIFVKLKKGFYLVLNIRRCKHLIYKPQQKNSSGGGSYDEGDNGIKQGNWVELSDALFRDSQVTYSGQYKNGKKVTKWDIWYQENGHNQKNLKIGGGSYDEGGDETKQGEWVEISDGFYQESQVTYNGQYKNGKKVDRWNICLIEKVYQMIYNPKKQEVENMMHDNFSDSNQITYHGEYKNGAKVGIWEILKMNKTDYFELKLENQFHIFIQDSNIILRGKIFNGKRAGKWDILYGKIMIGGGSFGSQDEKSHGIKCGKWVEISEEFNCNSQVTYSGEYINGQKTGRWNIYQFKENQFIWCGSQIYDFQGNLIQKENNNASIIYMGNLQNGRKVGRWNILFQKNYEDKQIEKMQRYQIQQCVVFSGGGQYEEGVDEVKQGNWVEISDGYTDRSQITYIGEYKNGKKIGNWDIKYNRFENGWKNEKIGGGQYDKEDNGMKSGEWVENIENFTQDSQVTYQGNYKNGKKIGRWDVWYKKNGDNRENLKMYQKYFQSIIFVSLFSGGGQYDTEGNGIKSGEWVEQIENFKWDSQVTYLGNYKNGKKIGRWNILFRKQFDDEYKLIGGGQYDTEGNGIKSGEWVEQIENFKWDSQVTYQGNYKNGKKIGRWNILFRKQNEDQSKQIGGGSYDEIGDEFKQGNWVEISEENIIRVKKLEIGWRWIYIIIRKVVK
;
A
#
# COMPACT_ATOMS: atom_id res chain seq x y z
N MET A 1 -16.98 -2.93 -53.84
CA MET A 1 -16.99 -4.38 -53.58
C MET A 1 -17.14 -5.07 -54.92
N ASN A 2 -16.37 -6.14 -55.18
CA ASN A 2 -16.43 -6.89 -56.44
C ASN A 2 -17.36 -8.10 -56.32
N CYS A 3 -18.00 -8.57 -57.40
CA CYS A 3 -18.88 -9.74 -57.36
C CYS A 3 -18.03 -10.96 -56.96
N ARG A 4 -18.56 -11.81 -56.07
CA ARG A 4 -17.84 -13.00 -55.60
C ARG A 4 -17.58 -14.00 -56.73
N PHE A 5 -18.48 -14.03 -57.72
CA PHE A 5 -18.42 -14.90 -58.89
C PHE A 5 -17.70 -14.26 -60.07
N HIS A 6 -17.65 -12.93 -60.10
CA HIS A 6 -16.90 -12.15 -61.10
C HIS A 6 -15.97 -11.16 -60.37
N PRO A 7 -14.81 -11.63 -59.88
CA PRO A 7 -13.95 -10.88 -58.95
C PRO A 7 -13.38 -9.58 -59.52
N GLN A 8 -13.37 -9.44 -60.85
CA GLN A 8 -12.93 -8.21 -61.53
C GLN A 8 -14.07 -7.21 -61.77
N THR A 9 -15.33 -7.62 -61.54
CA THR A 9 -16.50 -6.80 -61.85
C THR A 9 -17.11 -6.22 -60.57
N PRO A 10 -17.24 -4.88 -60.44
CA PRO A 10 -17.84 -4.28 -59.26
C PRO A 10 -19.35 -4.58 -59.17
N ILE A 11 -19.83 -4.76 -57.94
CA ILE A 11 -21.26 -4.86 -57.64
C ILE A 11 -21.90 -3.50 -57.89
N SER A 12 -22.88 -3.45 -58.80
CA SER A 12 -23.58 -2.23 -59.20
C SER A 12 -25.08 -2.30 -58.99
N LEU A 13 -25.65 -3.49 -58.72
CA LEU A 13 -27.08 -3.75 -58.65
C LEU A 13 -27.48 -4.47 -57.36
N ILE A 14 -28.70 -4.23 -56.91
CA ILE A 14 -29.36 -4.92 -55.79
C ILE A 14 -30.61 -5.62 -56.32
N CYS A 15 -30.73 -6.93 -56.08
CA CYS A 15 -31.95 -7.67 -56.35
C CYS A 15 -33.03 -7.30 -55.31
N THR A 16 -34.16 -6.78 -55.77
CA THR A 16 -35.33 -6.46 -54.93
C THR A 16 -36.47 -7.45 -55.08
N ALA A 17 -36.28 -8.53 -55.84
CA ALA A 17 -37.29 -9.57 -56.01
C ALA A 17 -37.60 -10.29 -54.67
N PRO A 18 -38.86 -10.70 -54.44
CA PRO A 18 -39.29 -11.36 -53.21
C PRO A 18 -38.97 -12.87 -53.24
N HIS A 19 -37.71 -13.24 -53.45
CA HIS A 19 -37.23 -14.62 -53.32
C HIS A 19 -35.97 -14.70 -52.44
N ARG A 20 -35.57 -15.92 -52.06
CA ARG A 20 -34.30 -16.16 -51.37
C ARG A 20 -33.20 -16.30 -52.43
N CYS A 21 -32.43 -15.23 -52.68
CA CYS A 21 -31.25 -15.31 -53.54
C CYS A 21 -30.23 -16.24 -52.88
N GLU A 22 -30.02 -17.44 -53.43
CA GLU A 22 -28.88 -18.30 -53.06
C GLU A 22 -27.55 -17.60 -53.40
N ILE A 23 -27.57 -16.80 -54.47
CA ILE A 23 -26.49 -15.95 -54.94
C ILE A 23 -26.75 -14.53 -54.40
N ASN A 24 -26.48 -14.31 -53.10
CA ASN A 24 -26.38 -13.02 -52.40
C ASN A 24 -26.91 -11.77 -53.16
N ARG A 25 -27.94 -11.06 -52.67
CA ARG A 25 -28.70 -9.96 -53.35
C ARG A 25 -27.88 -8.83 -54.00
N LYS A 26 -26.56 -8.78 -53.78
CA LYS A 26 -25.59 -7.86 -54.35
C LYS A 26 -25.02 -8.44 -55.65
N MET A 27 -25.38 -7.86 -56.80
CA MET A 27 -25.02 -8.40 -58.12
C MET A 27 -24.17 -7.41 -58.94
N CYS A 28 -23.22 -7.92 -59.71
CA CYS A 28 -22.72 -7.22 -60.91
C CYS A 28 -23.66 -7.48 -62.10
N VAL A 29 -23.38 -6.86 -63.24
CA VAL A 29 -24.19 -6.98 -64.46
C VAL A 29 -24.20 -8.40 -65.02
N GLU A 30 -23.07 -9.12 -64.93
CA GLU A 30 -22.98 -10.54 -65.34
C GLU A 30 -23.79 -11.41 -64.38
N CYS A 31 -23.59 -11.22 -63.06
CA CYS A 31 -24.34 -11.88 -62.00
C CYS A 31 -25.87 -11.66 -62.16
N GLN A 32 -26.34 -10.56 -62.76
CA GLN A 32 -27.76 -10.31 -63.05
C GLN A 32 -28.30 -11.21 -64.18
N GLN A 33 -27.52 -11.40 -65.25
CA GLN A 33 -27.92 -12.24 -66.38
C GLN A 33 -28.01 -13.71 -65.94
N ASP A 34 -27.02 -14.17 -65.17
CA ASP A 34 -26.97 -15.53 -64.64
C ASP A 34 -28.07 -15.81 -63.61
N HIS A 35 -28.47 -14.80 -62.84
CA HIS A 35 -29.52 -14.94 -61.82
C HIS A 35 -30.93 -15.04 -62.45
N GLY A 36 -31.08 -14.81 -63.76
CA GLY A 36 -32.35 -14.98 -64.48
C GLY A 36 -33.48 -14.06 -64.01
N ILE A 37 -33.14 -12.97 -63.31
CA ILE A 37 -34.12 -12.01 -62.78
C ILE A 37 -34.39 -10.95 -63.85
N GLU A 38 -35.67 -10.60 -64.05
CA GLU A 38 -36.04 -9.48 -64.93
C GLU A 38 -35.34 -8.19 -64.50
N VAL A 39 -34.83 -7.42 -65.47
CA VAL A 39 -34.10 -6.16 -65.21
C VAL A 39 -34.88 -5.21 -64.30
N LYS A 40 -36.21 -5.21 -64.37
CA LYS A 40 -37.12 -4.41 -63.55
C LYS A 40 -37.06 -4.72 -62.04
N GLN A 41 -36.62 -5.91 -61.67
CA GLN A 41 -36.48 -6.37 -60.27
C GLN A 41 -35.06 -6.19 -59.72
N THR A 42 -34.24 -5.42 -60.43
CA THR A 42 -32.93 -5.00 -59.97
C THR A 42 -32.88 -3.48 -59.88
N ILE A 43 -32.26 -2.97 -58.83
CA ILE A 43 -32.11 -1.52 -58.62
C ILE A 43 -30.63 -1.21 -58.55
N PRO A 44 -30.13 -0.22 -59.33
CA PRO A 44 -28.78 0.27 -59.15
C PRO A 44 -28.52 0.67 -57.70
N ILE A 45 -27.40 0.25 -57.14
CA ILE A 45 -27.11 0.41 -55.70
C ILE A 45 -27.24 1.87 -55.24
N ASN A 46 -26.88 2.83 -56.11
CA ASN A 46 -27.01 4.26 -55.85
C ASN A 46 -28.48 4.69 -55.77
N LYS A 47 -29.34 4.15 -56.64
CA LYS A 47 -30.79 4.43 -56.63
C LYS A 47 -31.48 3.75 -55.45
N PHE A 48 -31.06 2.53 -55.08
CA PHE A 48 -31.53 1.85 -53.88
C PHE A 48 -31.20 2.65 -52.61
N ARG A 49 -29.97 3.18 -52.53
CA ARG A 49 -29.55 4.09 -51.45
C ARG A 49 -30.41 5.36 -51.41
N GLN A 50 -30.71 5.97 -52.55
CA GLN A 50 -31.59 7.14 -52.62
C GLN A 50 -33.01 6.82 -52.14
N MET A 51 -33.57 5.65 -52.51
CA MET A 51 -34.89 5.21 -52.07
C MET A 51 -34.95 4.97 -50.55
N LEU A 52 -33.92 4.35 -49.98
CA LEU A 52 -33.78 4.19 -48.53
C LEU A 52 -33.71 5.54 -47.83
N ASN A 53 -32.87 6.45 -48.32
CA ASN A 53 -32.75 7.79 -47.74
C ASN A 53 -34.05 8.61 -47.84
N GLY A 54 -34.83 8.43 -48.91
CA GLY A 54 -36.16 9.02 -49.04
C GLY A 54 -37.13 8.47 -47.98
N LYS A 55 -37.17 7.15 -47.81
CA LYS A 55 -38.01 6.51 -46.79
C LYS A 55 -37.63 6.90 -45.36
N VAL A 56 -36.33 6.98 -45.05
CA VAL A 56 -35.86 7.43 -43.72
C VAL A 56 -36.35 8.85 -43.41
N LYS A 57 -36.35 9.74 -44.41
CA LYS A 57 -36.89 11.11 -44.29
C LYS A 57 -38.41 11.11 -44.11
N ASP A 58 -39.15 10.30 -44.87
CA ASP A 58 -40.62 10.21 -44.78
C ASP A 58 -41.08 9.75 -43.39
N TYR A 59 -40.36 8.82 -42.75
CA TYR A 59 -40.70 8.31 -41.41
C TYR A 59 -40.29 9.23 -40.26
N LYS A 60 -39.64 10.38 -40.53
CA LYS A 60 -39.10 11.29 -39.51
C LYS A 60 -38.28 10.58 -38.42
N LEU A 61 -37.59 9.48 -38.79
CA LEU A 61 -36.77 8.72 -37.85
C LEU A 61 -35.62 9.55 -37.25
N ASP A 62 -35.29 10.67 -37.89
CA ASP A 62 -34.27 11.62 -37.48
C ASP A 62 -34.82 12.83 -36.67
N ASP A 63 -36.12 12.88 -36.34
CA ASP A 63 -36.72 13.98 -35.54
C ASP A 63 -36.39 13.86 -34.05
N THR A 64 -35.09 13.69 -33.80
CA THR A 64 -34.42 13.69 -32.51
C THR A 64 -34.57 15.03 -31.79
N GLN A 65 -34.95 16.10 -32.49
CA GLN A 65 -35.11 17.43 -31.90
C GLN A 65 -36.30 17.48 -30.93
N GLU A 66 -37.46 16.92 -31.29
CA GLU A 66 -38.63 16.89 -30.41
C GLU A 66 -38.42 15.97 -29.20
N LEU A 67 -37.81 14.80 -29.40
CA LEU A 67 -37.40 13.90 -28.31
C LEU A 67 -36.38 14.55 -27.36
N ASN A 68 -35.41 15.28 -27.90
CA ASN A 68 -34.43 16.00 -27.10
C ASN A 68 -35.08 17.16 -26.32
N LYS A 69 -36.06 17.85 -26.91
CA LYS A 69 -36.83 18.90 -26.23
C LYS A 69 -37.60 18.34 -25.04
N GLN A 70 -38.37 17.27 -25.23
CA GLN A 70 -39.11 16.62 -24.13
C GLN A 70 -38.17 16.10 -23.03
N ARG A 71 -37.00 15.57 -23.41
CA ARG A 71 -35.97 15.14 -22.46
C ARG A 71 -35.42 16.32 -21.63
N LEU A 72 -35.19 17.47 -22.26
CA LEU A 72 -34.74 18.68 -21.57
C LEU A 72 -35.80 19.23 -20.63
N ASP A 73 -37.07 19.26 -21.05
CA ASP A 73 -38.19 19.72 -20.24
C ASP A 73 -38.38 18.83 -18.99
N PHE A 74 -38.28 17.51 -19.15
CA PHE A 74 -38.34 16.58 -18.02
C PHE A 74 -37.15 16.75 -17.06
N LYS A 75 -35.94 16.94 -17.59
CA LYS A 75 -34.75 17.21 -16.78
C LYS A 75 -34.88 18.51 -15.99
N TYR A 76 -35.43 19.55 -16.61
CA TYR A 76 -35.70 20.83 -15.95
C TYR A 76 -36.72 20.68 -14.82
N MET A 77 -37.83 19.95 -15.06
CA MET A 77 -38.84 19.67 -14.04
C MET A 77 -38.25 18.95 -12.82
N LEU A 78 -37.44 17.90 -13.04
CA LEU A 78 -36.79 17.15 -11.97
C LEU A 78 -35.79 18.01 -11.19
N SER A 79 -35.00 18.82 -11.89
CA SER A 79 -34.07 19.75 -11.24
C SER A 79 -34.80 20.74 -10.34
N LYS A 80 -35.95 21.28 -10.79
CA LYS A 80 -36.77 22.21 -10.01
C LYS A 80 -37.36 21.54 -8.76
N ALA A 81 -37.82 20.29 -8.88
CA ALA A 81 -38.33 19.53 -7.73
C ALA A 81 -37.26 19.25 -6.68
N VAL A 82 -36.03 18.91 -7.11
CA VAL A 82 -34.88 18.71 -6.21
C VAL A 82 -34.54 20.01 -5.48
N GLU A 83 -34.53 21.14 -6.19
CA GLU A 83 -34.20 22.42 -5.58
C GLU A 83 -35.24 22.86 -4.53
N MET A 84 -36.54 22.63 -4.80
CA MET A 84 -37.59 22.87 -3.81
C MET A 84 -37.42 21.99 -2.55
N LEU A 85 -37.05 20.72 -2.71
CA LEU A 85 -36.79 19.82 -1.57
C LEU A 85 -35.57 20.26 -0.75
N LYS A 86 -34.52 20.75 -1.40
CA LYS A 86 -33.35 21.32 -0.71
C LYS A 86 -33.72 22.56 0.11
N GLN A 87 -34.48 23.48 -0.48
CA GLN A 87 -34.91 24.69 0.22
C GLN A 87 -35.73 24.34 1.48
N LEU A 88 -36.69 23.41 1.37
CA LEU A 88 -37.47 22.93 2.52
C LEU A 88 -36.57 22.28 3.60
N TRP A 89 -35.54 21.56 3.18
CA TRP A 89 -34.59 20.94 4.09
C TRP A 89 -33.74 21.98 4.84
N GLU A 90 -33.27 23.02 4.16
CA GLU A 90 -32.51 24.12 4.77
C GLU A 90 -33.36 24.89 5.77
N GLU A 91 -34.61 25.23 5.43
CA GLU A 91 -35.55 25.91 6.33
C GLU A 91 -35.85 25.07 7.59
N LEU A 92 -36.02 23.75 7.43
CA LEU A 92 -36.21 22.82 8.54
C LEU A 92 -34.97 22.73 9.43
N SER A 93 -33.78 22.61 8.81
CA SER A 93 -32.51 22.50 9.52
C SER A 93 -32.23 23.76 10.34
N GLU A 94 -32.48 24.93 9.77
CA GLU A 94 -32.32 26.22 10.45
C GLU A 94 -33.31 26.38 11.61
N SER A 95 -34.55 25.90 11.44
CA SER A 95 -35.55 25.89 12.51
C SER A 95 -35.14 24.99 13.67
N ILE A 96 -34.58 23.82 13.38
CA ILE A 96 -34.04 22.89 14.39
C ILE A 96 -32.84 23.51 15.11
N ARG A 97 -31.93 24.17 14.38
CA ARG A 97 -30.78 24.86 14.96
C ARG A 97 -31.20 25.94 15.96
N LYS A 98 -32.14 26.81 15.58
CA LYS A 98 -32.70 27.85 16.48
C LYS A 98 -33.28 27.27 17.76
N ILE A 99 -33.95 26.11 17.67
CA ILE A 99 -34.48 25.40 18.84
C ILE A 99 -33.36 24.97 19.78
N PHE A 100 -32.27 24.39 19.26
CA PHE A 100 -31.14 23.95 20.09
C PHE A 100 -30.42 25.14 20.74
N GLU A 101 -30.19 26.22 19.99
CA GLU A 101 -29.55 27.43 20.53
C GLU A 101 -30.38 28.06 21.66
N MET A 102 -31.71 28.05 21.54
CA MET A 102 -32.59 28.50 22.63
C MET A 102 -32.43 27.64 23.89
N ILE A 103 -32.34 26.30 23.74
CA ILE A 103 -32.14 25.38 24.86
C ILE A 103 -30.76 25.59 25.50
N GLU A 104 -29.70 25.74 24.70
CA GLU A 104 -28.34 25.98 25.19
C GLU A 104 -28.24 27.31 25.93
N LYS A 105 -28.86 28.37 25.41
CA LYS A 105 -28.89 29.68 26.07
C LYS A 105 -29.62 29.62 27.42
N GLU A 106 -30.72 28.88 27.51
CA GLU A 106 -31.48 28.68 28.76
C GLU A 106 -30.66 27.86 29.78
N ASN A 107 -29.99 26.79 29.34
CA ASN A 107 -29.09 26.00 30.20
C ASN A 107 -27.86 26.79 30.69
N LYS A 108 -27.28 27.60 29.79
CA LYS A 108 -26.14 28.45 30.13
C LYS A 108 -26.55 29.52 31.14
N SER A 109 -27.70 30.15 30.97
CA SER A 109 -28.22 31.12 31.94
C SER A 109 -28.40 30.52 33.34
N LEU A 110 -28.79 29.25 33.45
CA LEU A 110 -28.87 28.56 34.74
C LEU A 110 -27.51 28.18 35.31
N THR A 111 -26.58 27.76 34.44
CA THR A 111 -25.22 27.43 34.86
C THR A 111 -24.50 28.67 35.39
N ASP A 112 -24.61 29.78 34.66
CA ASP A 112 -24.04 31.07 35.04
C ASP A 112 -24.60 31.52 36.40
N LEU A 113 -25.91 31.37 36.62
CA LEU A 113 -26.56 31.66 37.91
C LEU A 113 -25.99 30.83 39.08
N ILE A 114 -25.62 29.56 38.83
CA ILE A 114 -25.01 28.69 39.84
C ILE A 114 -23.54 29.05 40.08
N THR A 115 -22.79 29.34 39.02
CA THR A 115 -21.33 29.53 39.11
C THR A 115 -20.91 30.93 39.53
N GLN A 116 -21.72 31.97 39.24
CA GLN A 116 -21.34 33.36 39.52
C GLN A 116 -21.67 33.83 40.94
N ASN A 117 -22.45 33.06 41.70
CA ASN A 117 -22.81 33.39 43.08
C ASN A 117 -21.89 32.67 44.08
N GLU A 118 -20.61 33.04 44.11
CA GLU A 118 -19.63 32.49 45.07
C GLU A 118 -19.97 32.83 46.54
N ASN A 119 -20.69 33.95 46.77
CA ASN A 119 -21.22 34.32 48.07
C ASN A 119 -22.75 34.46 48.05
N LEU A 120 -23.47 33.37 48.37
CA LEU A 120 -24.94 33.31 48.34
C LEU A 120 -25.62 34.37 49.23
N THR A 121 -24.93 34.92 50.24
CA THR A 121 -25.48 35.98 51.08
C THR A 121 -25.57 37.34 50.39
N GLU A 122 -24.87 37.52 49.27
CA GLU A 122 -24.87 38.75 48.46
C GLU A 122 -25.75 38.64 47.20
N SER A 123 -26.29 37.45 46.91
CA SER A 123 -27.17 37.23 45.77
C SER A 123 -28.49 37.98 45.92
N SER A 124 -29.04 38.48 44.81
CA SER A 124 -30.34 39.15 44.84
C SER A 124 -31.45 38.19 45.30
N TYR A 125 -32.50 38.71 45.95
CA TYR A 125 -33.62 37.86 46.38
C TYR A 125 -34.28 37.10 45.21
N SER A 126 -34.26 37.68 44.00
CA SER A 126 -34.74 37.05 42.77
C SER A 126 -33.87 35.86 42.34
N ASP A 127 -32.55 35.98 42.46
CA ASP A 127 -31.61 34.91 42.14
C ASP A 127 -31.63 33.81 43.20
N LEU A 128 -31.77 34.17 44.48
CA LEU A 128 -31.98 33.23 45.56
C LEU A 128 -33.28 32.44 45.39
N GLU A 129 -34.38 33.09 45.04
CA GLU A 129 -35.66 32.43 44.76
C GLU A 129 -35.53 31.47 43.56
N LYS A 130 -34.83 31.85 42.50
CA LYS A 130 -34.54 30.95 41.36
C LYS A 130 -33.67 29.76 41.78
N LEU A 131 -32.64 29.97 42.60
CA LEU A 131 -31.78 28.90 43.11
C LEU A 131 -32.56 27.95 44.04
N VAL A 132 -33.46 28.48 44.87
CA VAL A 132 -34.38 27.68 45.70
C VAL A 132 -35.35 26.89 44.85
N GLN A 133 -35.92 27.48 43.78
CA GLN A 133 -36.77 26.76 42.84
C GLN A 133 -36.02 25.71 42.01
N LEU A 134 -34.72 25.92 41.77
CA LEU A 134 -33.83 24.96 41.12
C LEU A 134 -33.50 23.78 42.07
N LEU A 135 -33.18 24.07 43.34
CA LEU A 135 -32.98 23.06 44.39
C LEU A 135 -34.23 22.21 44.63
N ASN A 136 -35.40 22.84 44.61
CA ASN A 136 -36.69 22.16 44.72
C ASN A 136 -37.09 21.39 43.44
N GLY A 137 -36.24 21.36 42.41
CA GLY A 137 -36.47 20.66 41.15
C GLY A 137 -37.47 21.32 40.20
N LYS A 138 -38.28 22.28 40.66
CA LYS A 138 -39.37 22.90 39.87
C LYS A 138 -38.88 23.52 38.54
N ILE A 139 -37.75 24.21 38.55
CA ILE A 139 -37.19 24.81 37.32
C ILE A 139 -36.65 23.73 36.38
N VAL A 140 -35.95 22.74 36.92
CA VAL A 140 -35.36 21.64 36.14
C VAL A 140 -36.48 20.80 35.50
N ASP A 141 -37.54 20.51 36.24
CA ASP A 141 -38.69 19.76 35.76
C ASP A 141 -39.46 20.53 34.69
N ASN A 142 -39.67 21.84 34.87
CA ASN A 142 -40.29 22.69 33.85
C ASN A 142 -39.48 22.74 32.56
N LEU A 143 -38.15 22.86 32.65
CA LEU A 143 -37.27 22.84 31.48
C LEU A 143 -37.24 21.48 30.79
N ASN A 144 -37.18 20.39 31.56
CA ASN A 144 -37.26 19.05 31.02
C ASN A 144 -38.60 18.81 30.31
N ASN A 145 -39.71 19.28 30.88
CA ASN A 145 -41.02 19.21 30.26
C ASN A 145 -41.11 20.02 28.95
N LYS A 146 -40.55 21.24 28.94
CA LYS A 146 -40.47 22.09 27.74
C LYS A 146 -39.60 21.44 26.65
N LYS A 147 -38.43 20.91 27.02
CA LYS A 147 -37.52 20.18 26.12
C LYS A 147 -38.19 18.92 25.55
N ASN A 148 -38.83 18.13 26.39
CA ASN A 148 -39.54 16.92 25.96
C ASN A 148 -40.73 17.24 25.04
N SER A 149 -41.46 18.34 25.32
CA SER A 149 -42.54 18.84 24.45
C SER A 149 -42.01 19.23 23.07
N ILE A 150 -40.91 19.99 23.01
CA ILE A 150 -40.28 20.39 21.75
C ILE A 150 -39.74 19.17 20.99
N MET A 151 -39.01 18.27 21.65
CA MET A 151 -38.48 17.06 21.04
C MET A 151 -39.60 16.16 20.48
N THR A 152 -40.75 16.11 21.16
CA THR A 152 -41.93 15.38 20.67
C THR A 152 -42.51 16.01 19.40
N LYS A 153 -42.56 17.35 19.31
CA LYS A 153 -43.01 18.05 18.10
C LYS A 153 -42.04 17.85 16.92
N VAL A 154 -40.74 17.96 17.15
CA VAL A 154 -39.70 17.72 16.14
C VAL A 154 -39.78 16.27 15.63
N LYS A 155 -39.95 15.30 16.54
CA LYS A 155 -40.11 13.90 16.17
C LYS A 155 -41.36 13.67 15.32
N LYS A 156 -42.51 14.24 15.69
CA LYS A 156 -43.74 14.15 14.87
C LYS A 156 -43.57 14.76 13.47
N ALA A 157 -42.89 15.91 13.36
CA ALA A 157 -42.62 16.54 12.07
C ALA A 157 -41.70 15.68 11.20
N LYS A 158 -40.66 15.09 11.80
CA LYS A 158 -39.77 14.13 11.14
C LYS A 158 -40.54 12.91 10.63
N ASP A 159 -41.34 12.27 11.48
CA ASP A 159 -42.09 11.07 11.14
C ASP A 159 -43.11 11.34 10.01
N LEU A 160 -43.71 12.53 9.98
CA LEU A 160 -44.61 12.98 8.91
C LEU A 160 -43.86 13.16 7.59
N LEU A 161 -42.70 13.83 7.61
CA LEU A 161 -41.87 14.05 6.43
C LEU A 161 -41.38 12.73 5.82
N GLU A 162 -40.90 11.80 6.66
CA GLU A 162 -40.47 10.47 6.21
C GLU A 162 -41.61 9.72 5.50
N LYS A 163 -42.84 9.81 6.02
CA LYS A 163 -44.02 9.18 5.41
C LYS A 163 -44.34 9.77 4.03
N GLU A 164 -44.35 11.09 3.90
CA GLU A 164 -44.65 11.76 2.62
C GLU A 164 -43.60 11.44 1.54
N VAL A 165 -42.32 11.41 1.91
CA VAL A 165 -41.22 11.04 0.99
C VAL A 165 -41.40 9.60 0.48
N ILE A 166 -41.76 8.66 1.35
CA ILE A 166 -42.01 7.27 0.96
C ILE A 166 -43.17 7.16 -0.04
N ILE A 167 -44.29 7.85 0.23
CA ILE A 167 -45.47 7.86 -0.65
C ILE A 167 -45.12 8.42 -2.02
N PHE A 168 -44.38 9.54 -2.08
CA PHE A 168 -43.91 10.13 -3.32
C PHE A 168 -43.04 9.15 -4.12
N CYS A 169 -42.05 8.51 -3.49
CA CYS A 169 -41.17 7.56 -4.15
C CYS A 169 -41.91 6.30 -4.67
N GLN A 170 -42.97 5.87 -3.99
CA GLN A 170 -43.78 4.72 -4.44
C GLN A 170 -44.56 5.05 -5.70
N LYS A 171 -45.30 6.17 -5.70
CA LYS A 171 -46.05 6.63 -6.89
C LYS A 171 -45.13 6.79 -8.10
N PHE A 172 -43.96 7.41 -7.91
CA PHE A 172 -42.98 7.57 -8.99
C PHE A 172 -42.48 6.24 -9.57
N LYS A 173 -42.29 5.22 -8.74
CA LYS A 173 -41.84 3.89 -9.20
C LYS A 173 -42.90 3.14 -10.00
N GLU A 174 -44.18 3.34 -9.68
CA GLU A 174 -45.29 2.71 -10.39
C GLU A 174 -45.39 3.26 -11.82
N GLU A 175 -45.37 4.59 -11.96
CA GLU A 175 -45.35 5.27 -13.27
C GLU A 175 -44.15 4.83 -14.14
N MET A 176 -42.95 4.73 -13.56
CA MET A 176 -41.76 4.28 -14.29
C MET A 176 -41.84 2.81 -14.74
N ARG A 177 -42.56 1.96 -13.99
CA ARG A 177 -42.74 0.55 -14.35
C ARG A 177 -43.66 0.42 -15.57
N GLU A 178 -44.72 1.21 -15.63
CA GLU A 178 -45.64 1.24 -16.78
C GLU A 178 -44.87 1.64 -18.06
N ILE A 179 -44.02 2.66 -17.99
CA ILE A 179 -43.17 3.09 -19.12
C ILE A 179 -42.19 1.99 -19.57
N LEU A 180 -41.52 1.31 -18.64
CA LEU A 180 -40.51 0.28 -18.98
C LEU A 180 -41.13 -0.97 -19.60
N SER A 181 -42.38 -1.30 -19.26
CA SER A 181 -43.08 -2.47 -19.81
C SER A 181 -43.26 -2.41 -21.33
N ILE A 182 -43.30 -1.20 -21.90
CA ILE A 182 -43.44 -0.96 -23.35
C ILE A 182 -42.18 -1.43 -24.12
N PHE A 183 -40.99 -1.45 -23.49
CA PHE A 183 -39.71 -1.77 -24.15
C PHE A 183 -39.34 -3.26 -24.14
N GLN A 184 -39.89 -4.06 -23.23
CA GLN A 184 -39.48 -5.46 -23.04
C GLN A 184 -39.98 -6.41 -24.13
N VAL A 185 -41.05 -6.07 -24.86
CA VAL A 185 -41.64 -6.95 -25.88
C VAL A 185 -40.78 -7.05 -27.16
N GLN A 186 -39.78 -6.19 -27.36
CA GLN A 186 -39.03 -6.10 -28.62
C GLN A 186 -37.70 -6.89 -28.68
N ASN A 187 -37.17 -7.39 -27.56
CA ASN A 187 -35.80 -7.94 -27.50
C ASN A 187 -35.68 -9.47 -27.53
N ASP A 188 -36.75 -10.22 -27.30
CA ASP A 188 -36.67 -11.68 -27.12
C ASP A 188 -36.62 -12.50 -28.44
N GLU A 189 -36.74 -11.87 -29.62
CA GLU A 189 -36.78 -12.59 -30.91
C GLU A 189 -35.42 -12.83 -31.61
N GLN A 190 -34.28 -12.34 -31.09
CA GLN A 190 -33.01 -12.31 -31.84
C GLN A 190 -31.91 -13.33 -31.49
N ILE A 191 -32.09 -14.27 -30.56
CA ILE A 191 -31.00 -15.18 -30.15
C ILE A 191 -31.40 -16.65 -30.36
N ILE A 192 -31.03 -17.28 -31.49
CA ILE A 192 -30.84 -18.74 -31.67
C ILE A 192 -30.14 -19.07 -33.03
N LEU A 193 -29.06 -19.90 -32.96
CA LEU A 193 -28.35 -20.71 -34.00
C LEU A 193 -27.39 -20.08 -35.05
N GLN A 194 -26.06 -20.24 -34.87
CA GLN A 194 -25.08 -20.54 -35.95
C GLN A 194 -23.81 -21.29 -35.42
N GLU A 195 -23.22 -22.14 -36.27
CA GLU A 195 -21.91 -22.81 -36.08
C GLU A 195 -20.84 -21.79 -35.69
N GLY A 196 -20.33 -21.86 -34.46
CA GLY A 196 -19.41 -20.85 -33.93
C GLY A 196 -18.37 -21.44 -33.01
N SER A 197 -17.12 -20.99 -33.19
CA SER A 197 -16.09 -21.16 -32.16
C SER A 197 -16.43 -20.28 -30.96
N GLN A 198 -16.24 -20.81 -29.76
CA GLN A 198 -16.42 -20.05 -28.52
C GLN A 198 -15.05 -19.65 -28.00
N LYS A 199 -14.79 -18.34 -27.92
CA LYS A 199 -13.61 -17.79 -27.25
C LYS A 199 -13.96 -17.51 -25.80
N LEU A 200 -13.21 -18.09 -24.89
CA LEU A 200 -13.31 -17.89 -23.45
C LEU A 200 -12.01 -17.25 -22.95
N LYS A 201 -12.13 -16.28 -22.03
CA LYS A 201 -11.00 -15.88 -21.20
C LYS A 201 -11.01 -16.76 -19.97
N VAL A 202 -9.93 -17.49 -19.75
CA VAL A 202 -9.81 -18.42 -18.62
C VAL A 202 -8.69 -17.96 -17.71
N ALA A 203 -8.96 -17.90 -16.42
CA ALA A 203 -7.95 -17.58 -15.41
C ALA A 203 -7.12 -18.83 -15.08
N ILE A 204 -5.80 -18.66 -15.05
CA ILE A 204 -4.80 -19.68 -14.70
C ILE A 204 -4.19 -19.27 -13.38
N CYS A 205 -4.30 -20.08 -12.34
CA CYS A 205 -3.60 -19.82 -11.09
C CYS A 205 -2.15 -20.31 -11.19
N ASP A 206 -1.20 -19.42 -11.42
CA ASP A 206 0.23 -19.73 -11.44
C ASP A 206 0.90 -19.13 -10.20
N HIS A 207 1.38 -19.97 -9.29
CA HIS A 207 2.03 -19.56 -8.03
C HIS A 207 1.22 -18.55 -7.18
N GLY A 208 -0.11 -18.70 -7.15
CA GLY A 208 -1.00 -17.79 -6.43
C GLY A 208 -1.30 -16.49 -7.18
N ARG A 209 -1.05 -16.40 -8.49
CA ARG A 209 -1.49 -15.29 -9.35
C ARG A 209 -2.42 -15.81 -10.43
N PHE A 210 -3.56 -15.14 -10.64
CA PHE A 210 -4.44 -15.42 -11.77
C PHE A 210 -3.93 -14.73 -13.03
N ILE A 211 -3.42 -15.49 -13.99
CA ILE A 211 -3.06 -15.04 -15.33
C ILE A 211 -4.21 -15.42 -16.27
N TYR A 212 -4.75 -14.47 -17.01
CA TYR A 212 -5.79 -14.77 -18.00
C TYR A 212 -5.15 -15.20 -19.31
N SER A 213 -5.56 -16.36 -19.84
CA SER A 213 -5.21 -16.82 -21.18
C SER A 213 -6.47 -16.99 -22.02
N ASN A 214 -6.32 -16.84 -23.34
CA ASN A 214 -7.43 -17.03 -24.27
C ASN A 214 -7.57 -18.52 -24.58
N LEU A 215 -8.63 -19.15 -24.08
CA LEU A 215 -9.02 -20.51 -24.43
C LEU A 215 -10.04 -20.45 -25.57
N THR A 216 -9.74 -21.05 -26.71
CA THR A 216 -10.72 -21.24 -27.78
C THR A 216 -11.20 -22.68 -27.76
N ILE A 217 -12.52 -22.86 -27.73
CA ILE A 217 -13.18 -24.16 -27.82
C ILE A 217 -13.84 -24.23 -29.19
N GLN A 218 -13.44 -25.21 -29.98
CA GLN A 218 -13.99 -25.43 -31.31
C GLN A 218 -14.31 -26.91 -31.52
N SER A 219 -15.40 -27.19 -32.22
CA SER A 219 -15.64 -28.52 -32.78
C SER A 219 -14.98 -28.57 -34.15
N ASN A 220 -14.19 -29.60 -34.41
CA ASN A 220 -13.69 -29.86 -35.75
C ASN A 220 -14.68 -30.71 -36.57
N GLN A 221 -14.39 -30.93 -37.85
CA GLN A 221 -15.21 -31.74 -38.76
C GLN A 221 -15.32 -33.20 -38.34
N ASN A 222 -14.37 -33.69 -37.54
CA ASN A 222 -14.36 -35.06 -37.00
C ASN A 222 -15.22 -35.21 -35.73
N LYS A 223 -16.01 -34.17 -35.36
CA LYS A 223 -16.75 -34.11 -34.09
C LYS A 223 -15.82 -34.30 -32.89
N GLU A 224 -14.66 -33.67 -32.92
CA GLU A 224 -13.77 -33.57 -31.77
C GLU A 224 -13.82 -32.15 -31.22
N ILE A 225 -13.87 -32.04 -29.90
CA ILE A 225 -13.71 -30.77 -29.21
C ILE A 225 -12.22 -30.53 -29.04
N GLN A 226 -11.74 -29.46 -29.65
CA GLN A 226 -10.38 -28.99 -29.48
C GLN A 226 -10.36 -27.83 -28.51
N TYR A 227 -9.50 -27.94 -27.50
CA TYR A 227 -9.17 -26.88 -26.57
C TYR A 227 -7.86 -26.25 -27.02
N LEU A 228 -7.90 -25.00 -27.47
CA LEU A 228 -6.74 -24.26 -27.94
C LEU A 228 -6.38 -23.16 -26.94
N GLN A 229 -5.16 -23.22 -26.41
CA GLN A 229 -4.59 -22.15 -25.60
C GLN A 229 -3.62 -21.35 -26.47
N ASP A 230 -3.90 -20.07 -26.66
CA ASP A 230 -3.05 -19.16 -27.46
C ASP A 230 -2.73 -19.74 -28.86
N GLY A 231 -3.73 -20.37 -29.48
CA GLY A 231 -3.65 -20.99 -30.81
C GLY A 231 -3.08 -22.41 -30.83
N SER A 232 -2.53 -22.91 -29.72
CA SER A 232 -1.99 -24.27 -29.63
C SER A 232 -3.01 -25.23 -29.04
N ILE A 233 -3.21 -26.38 -29.69
CA ILE A 233 -4.10 -27.44 -29.16
C ILE A 233 -3.45 -28.04 -27.91
N ILE A 234 -4.11 -27.90 -26.77
CA ILE A 234 -3.66 -28.45 -25.48
C ILE A 234 -4.41 -29.72 -25.09
N ARG A 235 -5.59 -29.96 -25.69
CA ARG A 235 -6.39 -31.18 -25.53
C ARG A 235 -7.35 -31.35 -26.69
N THR A 236 -7.60 -32.59 -27.09
CA THR A 236 -8.64 -32.96 -28.05
C THR A 236 -9.47 -34.07 -27.44
N ASP A 237 -10.76 -33.81 -27.27
CA ASP A 237 -11.73 -34.77 -26.76
C ASP A 237 -12.63 -35.24 -27.91
N GLN A 238 -12.68 -36.56 -28.13
CA GLN A 238 -13.57 -37.11 -29.15
C GLN A 238 -15.01 -37.11 -28.64
N ILE A 239 -15.95 -36.50 -29.37
CA ILE A 239 -17.38 -36.56 -29.06
C ILE A 239 -17.89 -37.95 -29.49
N ARG A 240 -17.62 -38.95 -28.65
CA ARG A 240 -18.06 -40.34 -28.88
C ARG A 240 -19.53 -40.58 -28.51
N TYR A 241 -20.21 -39.58 -27.96
CA TYR A 241 -21.60 -39.66 -27.50
C TYR A 241 -22.52 -38.86 -28.43
N THR A 242 -23.43 -39.55 -29.12
CA THR A 242 -24.41 -38.93 -30.02
C THR A 242 -25.66 -38.40 -29.30
N ALA A 243 -25.89 -38.76 -28.03
CA ALA A 243 -27.13 -38.44 -27.31
C ALA A 243 -27.00 -37.38 -26.19
N GLY A 244 -25.77 -37.01 -25.78
CA GLY A 244 -25.54 -36.07 -24.67
C GLY A 244 -24.73 -34.86 -25.10
N LYS A 245 -25.04 -33.69 -24.53
CA LYS A 245 -24.20 -32.50 -24.68
C LYS A 245 -22.81 -32.82 -24.10
N PRO A 246 -21.72 -32.63 -24.86
CA PRO A 246 -20.38 -32.91 -24.36
C PRO A 246 -20.05 -32.03 -23.15
N GLU A 247 -19.35 -32.61 -22.19
CA GLU A 247 -18.86 -31.89 -21.00
C GLU A 247 -17.74 -30.94 -21.43
N ILE A 248 -17.98 -29.64 -21.33
CA ILE A 248 -17.00 -28.62 -21.70
C ILE A 248 -16.25 -28.22 -20.43
N LEU A 249 -14.98 -28.65 -20.33
CA LEU A 249 -14.09 -28.20 -19.27
C LEU A 249 -13.74 -26.72 -19.50
N THR A 250 -13.86 -25.91 -18.45
CA THR A 250 -13.52 -24.48 -18.44
C THR A 250 -12.21 -24.22 -17.68
N ASN A 251 -11.81 -25.12 -16.79
CA ASN A 251 -10.56 -25.02 -16.03
C ASN A 251 -9.36 -25.56 -16.84
N LEU A 252 -8.33 -24.72 -17.02
CA LEU A 252 -7.17 -25.06 -17.84
C LEU A 252 -6.33 -26.23 -17.29
N GLU A 253 -6.18 -26.34 -15.97
CA GLU A 253 -5.43 -27.46 -15.38
C GLU A 253 -6.19 -28.78 -15.56
N GLN A 254 -7.51 -28.79 -15.38
CA GLN A 254 -8.32 -29.96 -15.69
C GLN A 254 -8.18 -30.36 -17.16
N ILE A 255 -8.24 -29.38 -18.08
CA ILE A 255 -8.04 -29.64 -19.51
C ILE A 255 -6.68 -30.34 -19.72
N LYS A 256 -5.60 -29.86 -19.10
CA LYS A 256 -4.25 -30.42 -19.31
C LYS A 256 -3.99 -31.77 -18.62
N HIS A 257 -4.58 -31.98 -17.45
CA HIS A 257 -4.10 -33.02 -16.52
C HIS A 257 -5.14 -34.05 -16.13
N LEU A 258 -6.44 -33.75 -16.25
CA LEU A 258 -7.51 -34.66 -15.86
C LEU A 258 -7.79 -35.68 -16.96
N GLN A 259 -7.66 -36.96 -16.62
CA GLN A 259 -8.06 -38.07 -17.47
C GLN A 259 -8.98 -39.03 -16.70
N TRP A 260 -10.03 -39.50 -17.36
CA TRP A 260 -10.99 -40.45 -16.79
C TRP A 260 -10.77 -41.84 -17.38
N PHE A 261 -10.75 -42.86 -16.52
CA PHE A 261 -10.58 -44.26 -16.88
C PHE A 261 -11.76 -45.08 -16.40
N GLY A 262 -12.26 -45.98 -17.24
CA GLY A 262 -13.33 -46.91 -16.91
C GLY A 262 -13.70 -47.77 -18.11
N GLN A 263 -14.69 -48.66 -17.92
CA GLN A 263 -15.16 -49.55 -18.99
C GLN A 263 -16.18 -48.83 -19.87
N LEU A 264 -16.05 -49.01 -21.18
CA LEU A 264 -17.02 -48.59 -22.19
C LEU A 264 -17.67 -49.84 -22.79
N ARG A 265 -19.00 -49.81 -23.01
CA ARG A 265 -19.72 -50.81 -23.82
C ARG A 265 -19.66 -50.48 -25.32
N GLU A 266 -20.14 -51.39 -26.16
CA GLU A 266 -20.20 -51.28 -27.63
C GLU A 266 -20.89 -49.99 -28.14
N ASN A 267 -21.79 -49.39 -27.35
CA ASN A 267 -22.45 -48.11 -27.66
C ASN A 267 -21.73 -46.89 -27.06
N ASN A 268 -20.45 -47.03 -26.70
CA ASN A 268 -19.66 -46.05 -25.95
C ASN A 268 -20.27 -45.62 -24.61
N HIS A 269 -21.22 -46.36 -24.02
CA HIS A 269 -21.74 -46.03 -22.69
C HIS A 269 -20.72 -46.33 -21.59
N LYS A 270 -20.50 -45.37 -20.69
CA LYS A 270 -19.72 -45.59 -19.46
C LYS A 270 -20.42 -46.66 -18.61
N VAL A 271 -19.73 -47.73 -18.26
CA VAL A 271 -20.24 -48.76 -17.34
C VAL A 271 -19.21 -49.09 -16.27
N GLY A 272 -19.66 -49.67 -15.16
CA GLY A 272 -18.76 -50.13 -14.11
C GLY A 272 -18.10 -48.99 -13.33
N ILE A 273 -16.95 -49.27 -12.72
CA ILE A 273 -16.22 -48.31 -11.88
C ILE A 273 -15.41 -47.38 -12.77
N TRP A 274 -15.53 -46.09 -12.53
CA TRP A 274 -14.75 -45.04 -13.17
C TRP A 274 -13.88 -44.34 -12.15
N THR A 275 -12.64 -44.04 -12.54
CA THR A 275 -11.65 -43.35 -11.71
C THR A 275 -10.97 -42.26 -12.51
N ALA A 276 -10.51 -41.20 -11.83
CA ALA A 276 -9.75 -40.12 -12.45
C ALA A 276 -8.25 -40.23 -12.16
N THR A 277 -7.42 -39.77 -13.09
CA THR A 277 -6.01 -39.44 -12.83
C THR A 277 -5.77 -37.96 -13.02
N TRP A 278 -4.80 -37.43 -12.29
CA TRP A 278 -4.25 -36.09 -12.43
C TRP A 278 -2.76 -36.18 -12.73
N GLN A 279 -2.31 -35.60 -13.85
CA GLN A 279 -0.89 -35.70 -14.28
C GLN A 279 -0.39 -37.15 -14.40
N GLY A 280 -1.29 -38.08 -14.76
CA GLY A 280 -0.99 -39.50 -14.85
C GLY A 280 -1.08 -40.27 -13.51
N GLU A 281 -1.19 -39.58 -12.38
CA GLU A 281 -1.36 -40.22 -11.07
C GLU A 281 -2.83 -40.43 -10.73
N LYS A 282 -3.20 -41.63 -10.26
CA LYS A 282 -4.57 -41.94 -9.85
C LYS A 282 -4.97 -41.10 -8.64
N ILE A 283 -6.04 -40.30 -8.78
CA ILE A 283 -6.58 -39.52 -7.66
C ILE A 283 -7.35 -40.48 -6.76
N LYS A 284 -6.95 -40.54 -5.48
CA LYS A 284 -7.54 -41.47 -4.53
C LYS A 284 -9.04 -41.19 -4.36
N ASP A 285 -9.84 -42.25 -4.43
CA ASP A 285 -11.29 -42.27 -4.20
C ASP A 285 -12.15 -41.40 -5.16
N VAL A 286 -11.56 -40.71 -6.13
CA VAL A 286 -12.30 -39.93 -7.14
C VAL A 286 -12.93 -40.83 -8.20
N GLY A 287 -14.21 -40.59 -8.44
CA GLY A 287 -15.05 -41.32 -9.38
C GLY A 287 -16.20 -42.04 -8.68
N GLY A 288 -16.70 -43.09 -9.31
CA GLY A 288 -17.87 -43.82 -8.83
C GLY A 288 -18.29 -44.89 -9.82
N GLN A 289 -19.53 -45.35 -9.72
CA GLN A 289 -20.04 -46.43 -10.57
C GLN A 289 -21.09 -45.92 -11.56
N TYR A 290 -21.00 -46.38 -12.80
CA TYR A 290 -22.06 -46.28 -13.80
C TYR A 290 -22.87 -47.57 -13.87
N SER A 291 -24.18 -47.43 -14.04
CA SER A 291 -25.10 -48.52 -14.35
C SER A 291 -24.86 -49.06 -15.77
N ASN A 292 -25.45 -50.21 -16.08
CA ASN A 292 -25.40 -50.79 -17.42
C ASN A 292 -26.05 -49.90 -18.50
N GLU A 293 -26.87 -48.93 -18.09
CA GLU A 293 -27.53 -47.94 -18.96
C GLU A 293 -26.68 -46.70 -19.21
N GLY A 294 -25.49 -46.59 -18.61
CA GLY A 294 -24.65 -45.39 -18.75
C GLY A 294 -24.95 -44.27 -17.77
N LYS A 295 -25.73 -44.53 -16.71
CA LYS A 295 -26.12 -43.52 -15.72
C LYS A 295 -25.32 -43.67 -14.43
N LYS A 296 -24.91 -42.56 -13.82
CA LYS A 296 -24.20 -42.58 -12.53
C LYS A 296 -25.08 -43.18 -11.44
N GLN A 297 -24.53 -44.03 -10.58
CA GLN A 297 -25.23 -44.64 -9.46
C GLN A 297 -24.31 -44.84 -8.24
N GLY A 298 -24.90 -44.91 -7.06
CA GLY A 298 -24.18 -45.14 -5.80
C GLY A 298 -23.35 -43.95 -5.36
N LYS A 299 -22.31 -44.20 -4.57
CA LYS A 299 -21.42 -43.15 -4.04
C LYS A 299 -20.49 -42.63 -5.12
N TRP A 300 -20.37 -41.30 -5.17
CA TRP A 300 -19.50 -40.59 -6.10
C TRP A 300 -18.68 -39.54 -5.35
N GLN A 301 -17.41 -39.45 -5.72
CA GLN A 301 -16.54 -38.33 -5.37
C GLN A 301 -16.14 -37.63 -6.68
N GLU A 302 -16.59 -36.39 -6.83
CA GLU A 302 -16.41 -35.58 -8.03
C GLU A 302 -15.44 -34.43 -7.74
N LEU A 303 -14.66 -34.05 -8.75
CA LEU A 303 -13.81 -32.87 -8.69
C LEU A 303 -14.72 -31.64 -8.78
N ILE A 304 -14.45 -30.58 -8.00
CA ILE A 304 -15.15 -29.31 -8.21
C ILE A 304 -14.76 -28.69 -9.57
N GLU A 305 -15.59 -27.80 -10.11
CA GLU A 305 -15.39 -27.20 -11.44
C GLU A 305 -14.02 -26.50 -11.57
N ASN A 306 -13.54 -25.91 -10.49
CA ASN A 306 -12.24 -25.23 -10.39
C ASN A 306 -11.14 -26.09 -9.75
N TYR A 307 -11.21 -27.43 -9.86
CA TYR A 307 -10.17 -28.30 -9.32
C TYR A 307 -8.81 -28.00 -9.97
N SER A 308 -7.79 -27.79 -9.13
CA SER A 308 -6.40 -27.54 -9.48
C SER A 308 -5.50 -28.17 -8.43
N MET A 309 -4.19 -28.23 -8.71
CA MET A 309 -3.20 -28.72 -7.73
C MET A 309 -3.23 -27.95 -6.41
N GLN A 310 -3.71 -26.70 -6.42
CA GLN A 310 -3.80 -25.83 -5.24
C GLN A 310 -5.18 -25.87 -4.54
N SER A 311 -6.24 -26.28 -5.25
CA SER A 311 -7.59 -26.31 -4.68
C SER A 311 -8.01 -27.67 -4.12
N ASN A 312 -7.46 -28.80 -4.60
CA ASN A 312 -7.62 -30.16 -4.05
C ASN A 312 -8.99 -30.46 -3.39
N ALA A 313 -10.08 -30.02 -4.01
CA ALA A 313 -11.40 -30.06 -3.42
C ALA A 313 -12.39 -30.92 -4.23
N PHE A 314 -13.23 -31.63 -3.50
CA PHE A 314 -14.12 -32.66 -4.04
C PHE A 314 -15.53 -32.50 -3.52
N GLU A 315 -16.52 -32.86 -4.32
CA GLU A 315 -17.90 -33.08 -3.90
C GLU A 315 -18.14 -34.58 -3.72
N ILE A 316 -18.60 -35.01 -2.55
CA ILE A 316 -18.96 -36.41 -2.30
C ILE A 316 -20.45 -36.51 -1.96
N GLY A 317 -21.12 -37.45 -2.62
CA GLY A 317 -22.54 -37.74 -2.41
C GLY A 317 -22.97 -38.99 -3.13
N GLU A 318 -24.27 -39.14 -3.35
CA GLU A 318 -24.85 -40.31 -4.00
C GLU A 318 -25.62 -39.90 -5.27
N TYR A 319 -25.51 -40.74 -6.29
CA TYR A 319 -26.36 -40.71 -7.47
C TYR A 319 -27.36 -41.86 -7.44
N ASP A 320 -28.56 -41.58 -7.91
CA ASP A 320 -29.56 -42.58 -8.27
C ASP A 320 -29.99 -42.35 -9.71
N ASN A 321 -29.71 -43.33 -10.57
CA ASN A 321 -30.05 -43.33 -11.98
C ASN A 321 -29.66 -42.04 -12.74
N GLY A 322 -28.46 -41.51 -12.47
CA GLY A 322 -27.93 -40.29 -13.08
C GLY A 322 -28.32 -38.98 -12.38
N THR A 323 -29.16 -39.05 -11.34
CA THR A 323 -29.65 -37.92 -10.57
C THR A 323 -28.90 -37.82 -9.24
N ARG A 324 -28.34 -36.65 -8.90
CA ARG A 324 -27.74 -36.42 -7.57
C ARG A 324 -28.84 -36.47 -6.51
N ILE A 325 -28.68 -37.27 -5.46
CA ILE A 325 -29.67 -37.37 -4.38
C ILE A 325 -29.00 -37.25 -3.01
N GLY A 326 -29.79 -36.91 -1.99
CA GLY A 326 -29.36 -36.96 -0.59
C GLY A 326 -28.34 -35.88 -0.23
N ASN A 327 -27.54 -36.14 0.79
CA ASN A 327 -26.56 -35.16 1.29
C ASN A 327 -25.28 -35.21 0.46
N TRP A 328 -24.88 -34.06 -0.06
CA TRP A 328 -23.63 -33.82 -0.75
C TRP A 328 -22.76 -32.91 0.11
N LYS A 329 -21.47 -33.25 0.23
CA LYS A 329 -20.52 -32.50 1.05
C LYS A 329 -19.21 -32.24 0.33
N TYR A 330 -18.51 -31.21 0.77
CA TYR A 330 -17.20 -30.86 0.24
C TYR A 330 -16.06 -31.47 1.07
N LEU A 331 -15.07 -32.03 0.38
CA LEU A 331 -13.79 -32.47 0.93
C LEU A 331 -12.69 -31.53 0.41
N TYR A 332 -11.71 -31.20 1.24
CA TYR A 332 -10.49 -30.50 0.83
C TYR A 332 -9.29 -31.31 1.32
N ASP A 333 -8.37 -31.62 0.42
CA ASP A 333 -7.15 -32.37 0.73
C ASP A 333 -7.47 -33.74 1.37
N ASN A 334 -8.50 -34.41 0.83
CA ASN A 334 -9.09 -35.67 1.32
C ASN A 334 -9.59 -35.63 2.77
N LYS A 335 -9.75 -34.43 3.33
CA LYS A 335 -10.34 -34.21 4.66
C LYS A 335 -11.68 -33.53 4.47
N GLU A 336 -12.66 -33.93 5.26
CA GLU A 336 -13.89 -33.15 5.35
C GLU A 336 -13.52 -31.76 5.86
N MET A 337 -13.89 -30.72 5.09
CA MET A 337 -13.56 -29.34 5.44
C MET A 337 -14.00 -29.07 6.89
N TYR A 338 -13.07 -28.67 7.73
CA TYR A 338 -13.01 -29.01 9.17
C TYR A 338 -14.26 -28.79 10.05
N LYS A 339 -14.29 -29.58 11.14
CA LYS A 339 -15.27 -29.71 12.25
C LYS A 339 -15.60 -28.46 13.10
N SER A 340 -15.10 -27.24 12.81
CA SER A 340 -15.40 -26.06 13.65
C SER A 340 -16.87 -25.61 13.55
N GLN A 341 -17.61 -26.09 12.55
CA GLN A 341 -19.05 -25.84 12.39
C GLN A 341 -19.97 -26.72 13.27
N ILE A 342 -19.46 -27.69 14.04
CA ILE A 342 -20.29 -28.44 15.01
C ILE A 342 -20.96 -27.46 15.99
N GLN A 343 -20.32 -26.31 16.28
CA GLN A 343 -20.89 -25.27 17.13
C GLN A 343 -22.07 -24.51 16.49
N TYR A 344 -22.24 -24.53 15.16
CA TYR A 344 -23.29 -23.77 14.44
C TYR A 344 -24.28 -24.65 13.66
N GLY A 345 -24.09 -25.97 13.61
CA GLY A 345 -25.03 -26.90 12.97
C GLY A 345 -25.13 -26.77 11.44
N ILE A 346 -24.19 -26.08 10.80
CA ILE A 346 -24.09 -25.98 9.34
C ILE A 346 -23.29 -27.20 8.86
N ARG A 347 -23.79 -27.88 7.82
CA ARG A 347 -23.12 -29.01 7.17
C ARG A 347 -22.46 -28.48 5.90
N ASN A 348 -21.20 -28.84 5.64
CA ASN A 348 -20.53 -28.46 4.39
C ASN A 348 -21.28 -29.11 3.21
N GLY A 349 -21.70 -28.31 2.23
CA GLY A 349 -22.56 -28.75 1.12
C GLY A 349 -24.05 -28.61 1.45
N GLY A 350 -24.89 -29.54 0.98
CA GLY A 350 -26.34 -29.48 1.18
C GLY A 350 -27.06 -30.73 0.70
N ASN A 351 -28.39 -30.66 0.54
CA ASN A 351 -29.20 -31.81 0.18
C ASN A 351 -29.81 -31.66 -1.22
N TYR A 352 -29.75 -32.70 -2.04
CA TYR A 352 -30.50 -32.82 -3.28
C TYR A 352 -31.78 -33.62 -3.03
N ASN A 353 -32.90 -33.10 -3.54
CA ASN A 353 -34.16 -33.83 -3.53
C ASN A 353 -34.15 -34.98 -4.56
N GLN A 354 -35.23 -35.77 -4.59
CA GLN A 354 -35.35 -36.94 -5.48
C GLN A 354 -35.32 -36.58 -6.98
N GLN A 355 -35.64 -35.33 -7.33
CA GLN A 355 -35.58 -34.82 -8.70
C GLN A 355 -34.19 -34.29 -9.08
N GLY A 356 -33.19 -34.36 -8.20
CA GLY A 356 -31.85 -33.85 -8.48
C GLY A 356 -31.69 -32.35 -8.27
N ASN A 357 -32.65 -31.70 -7.64
CA ASN A 357 -32.61 -30.28 -7.37
C ASN A 357 -32.04 -30.01 -5.97
N LYS A 358 -31.12 -29.04 -5.87
CA LYS A 358 -30.62 -28.55 -4.58
C LYS A 358 -31.81 -28.05 -3.73
N ASN A 359 -31.88 -28.45 -2.47
CA ASN A 359 -32.97 -28.08 -1.56
C ASN A 359 -32.46 -27.93 -0.11
N GLY A 360 -33.05 -26.99 0.65
CA GLY A 360 -32.68 -26.70 2.03
C GLY A 360 -31.42 -25.84 2.16
N LYS A 361 -30.75 -25.88 3.32
CA LYS A 361 -29.53 -25.09 3.57
C LYS A 361 -28.35 -25.65 2.79
N TRP A 362 -27.59 -24.75 2.17
CA TRP A 362 -26.41 -25.07 1.37
C TRP A 362 -25.23 -24.19 1.76
N GLN A 363 -24.05 -24.79 1.78
CA GLN A 363 -22.77 -24.12 1.78
C GLN A 363 -22.07 -24.45 0.46
N GLU A 364 -21.94 -23.47 -0.43
CA GLU A 364 -21.28 -23.61 -1.72
C GLU A 364 -19.84 -23.11 -1.67
N ILE A 365 -18.93 -23.82 -2.32
CA ILE A 365 -17.57 -23.36 -2.54
C ILE A 365 -17.56 -22.22 -3.56
N TRP A 366 -16.73 -21.19 -3.32
CA TRP A 366 -16.51 -20.12 -4.30
C TRP A 366 -15.73 -20.62 -5.53
N GLU A 367 -16.06 -20.11 -6.72
CA GLU A 367 -15.39 -20.48 -7.98
C GLU A 367 -13.87 -20.20 -7.97
N GLY A 368 -13.42 -19.25 -7.16
CA GLY A 368 -12.00 -18.96 -6.95
C GLY A 368 -11.38 -19.70 -5.77
N PHE A 369 -12.00 -20.76 -5.25
CA PHE A 369 -11.51 -21.47 -4.06
C PHE A 369 -10.16 -22.16 -4.29
N TRP A 370 -9.22 -21.95 -3.36
CA TRP A 370 -7.93 -22.63 -3.30
C TRP A 370 -7.40 -22.64 -1.85
N LYS A 371 -6.24 -23.23 -1.62
CA LYS A 371 -5.62 -23.35 -0.28
C LYS A 371 -5.69 -22.09 0.58
N ASP A 372 -5.43 -20.93 -0.03
CA ASP A 372 -5.36 -19.64 0.66
C ASP A 372 -6.64 -18.79 0.51
N SER A 373 -7.58 -19.21 -0.35
CA SER A 373 -8.91 -18.60 -0.47
C SER A 373 -10.00 -19.62 -0.14
N GLN A 374 -10.24 -19.80 1.16
CA GLN A 374 -11.25 -20.71 1.70
C GLN A 374 -12.60 -20.00 1.86
N VAL A 375 -13.14 -19.52 0.73
CA VAL A 375 -14.41 -18.78 0.65
C VAL A 375 -15.58 -19.72 0.37
N PHE A 376 -16.69 -19.49 1.09
CA PHE A 376 -17.95 -20.17 0.87
C PHE A 376 -19.13 -19.20 0.84
N TYR A 377 -20.19 -19.61 0.15
CA TYR A 377 -21.50 -18.98 0.19
C TYR A 377 -22.48 -19.87 0.96
N ASN A 378 -23.06 -19.33 2.03
CA ASN A 378 -24.03 -20.03 2.86
C ASN A 378 -25.42 -19.45 2.62
N GLY A 379 -26.37 -20.27 2.18
CA GLY A 379 -27.76 -19.84 2.01
C GLY A 379 -28.72 -21.00 1.91
N GLU A 380 -29.86 -20.77 1.28
CA GLU A 380 -30.91 -21.76 1.11
C GLU A 380 -31.27 -21.93 -0.36
N TYR A 381 -31.51 -23.18 -0.74
CA TYR A 381 -32.06 -23.56 -2.02
C TYR A 381 -33.50 -24.06 -1.86
N LYS A 382 -34.35 -23.75 -2.83
CA LYS A 382 -35.68 -24.34 -2.98
C LYS A 382 -35.85 -24.79 -4.42
N ASN A 383 -36.03 -26.09 -4.64
CA ASN A 383 -36.19 -26.68 -5.98
C ASN A 383 -35.12 -26.23 -6.99
N GLY A 384 -33.85 -26.24 -6.56
CA GLY A 384 -32.71 -25.92 -7.42
C GLY A 384 -32.43 -24.43 -7.57
N LYS A 385 -33.22 -23.55 -6.93
CA LYS A 385 -33.06 -22.10 -7.01
C LYS A 385 -32.59 -21.52 -5.68
N LYS A 386 -31.64 -20.59 -5.73
CA LYS A 386 -31.18 -19.85 -4.55
C LYS A 386 -32.30 -18.95 -4.07
N VAL A 387 -32.64 -19.04 -2.78
CA VAL A 387 -33.68 -18.22 -2.15
C VAL A 387 -33.12 -17.54 -0.90
N ALA A 388 -33.83 -16.53 -0.42
CA ALA A 388 -33.49 -15.79 0.80
C ALA A 388 -32.07 -15.19 0.78
N ARG A 389 -31.49 -14.96 1.96
CA ARG A 389 -30.18 -14.34 2.14
C ARG A 389 -29.06 -15.36 2.01
N TRP A 390 -28.03 -15.01 1.24
CA TRP A 390 -26.79 -15.74 1.15
C TRP A 390 -25.66 -14.96 1.83
N ASP A 391 -24.95 -15.61 2.74
CA ASP A 391 -23.83 -15.07 3.51
C ASP A 391 -22.49 -15.56 2.93
N ILE A 392 -21.49 -14.69 2.91
CA ILE A 392 -20.11 -15.03 2.53
C ILE A 392 -19.30 -15.36 3.79
N VAL A 393 -18.62 -16.51 3.77
CA VAL A 393 -17.79 -17.02 4.87
C VAL A 393 -16.37 -17.22 4.35
N PHE A 394 -15.38 -16.65 5.03
CA PHE A 394 -13.95 -16.79 4.72
C PHE A 394 -13.21 -17.35 5.92
N GLU A 395 -12.42 -18.42 5.74
CA GLU A 395 -11.73 -19.13 6.83
C GLU A 395 -12.66 -19.48 8.01
N ASN A 396 -13.90 -19.89 7.72
CA ASN A 396 -14.97 -20.16 8.69
C ASN A 396 -15.44 -18.96 9.54
N LYS A 397 -15.07 -17.74 9.17
CA LYS A 397 -15.58 -16.50 9.77
C LYS A 397 -16.55 -15.84 8.79
N LYS A 398 -17.73 -15.45 9.27
CA LYS A 398 -18.63 -14.60 8.48
C LYS A 398 -17.89 -13.29 8.19
N ILE A 399 -17.79 -12.91 6.93
CA ILE A 399 -17.22 -11.61 6.58
C ILE A 399 -18.27 -10.57 6.97
N HIS A 400 -18.14 -9.97 8.14
CA HIS A 400 -18.97 -8.84 8.55
C HIS A 400 -18.43 -7.58 7.88
N LEU A 401 -19.20 -6.99 6.95
CA LEU A 401 -18.91 -5.64 6.49
C LEU A 401 -19.24 -4.70 7.64
N PHE A 402 -18.23 -4.13 8.30
CA PHE A 402 -18.42 -2.99 9.20
C PHE A 402 -18.84 -1.77 8.37
N ALA A 403 -20.12 -1.70 8.02
CA ALA A 403 -20.74 -0.48 7.53
C ALA A 403 -21.45 0.20 8.72
N CYS A 404 -21.04 1.44 9.02
CA CYS A 404 -21.52 2.32 10.11
C CYS A 404 -20.93 2.10 11.52
N LEU A 405 -19.77 2.71 11.79
CA LEU A 405 -19.34 3.07 13.15
C LEU A 405 -18.48 4.35 13.20
N VAL A 406 -18.67 5.30 12.27
CA VAL A 406 -17.98 6.61 12.30
C VAL A 406 -18.71 7.63 13.19
N VAL A 407 -19.95 7.36 13.62
CA VAL A 407 -20.72 8.29 14.48
C VAL A 407 -20.61 7.97 15.97
N VAL A 408 -20.38 6.71 16.36
CA VAL A 408 -20.29 6.33 17.79
C VAL A 408 -18.88 6.50 18.35
N ASP A 409 -17.83 6.30 17.55
CA ASP A 409 -16.46 6.60 17.99
C ASP A 409 -16.24 8.10 18.24
N HIS A 410 -16.91 8.98 17.49
CA HIS A 410 -16.83 10.42 17.73
C HIS A 410 -17.57 10.84 19.02
N MET A 411 -18.66 10.15 19.40
CA MET A 411 -19.39 10.40 20.64
C MET A 411 -18.71 9.77 21.88
N MET A 412 -18.07 8.61 21.75
CA MET A 412 -17.35 7.98 22.87
C MET A 412 -15.97 8.62 23.14
N ILE A 413 -15.34 9.23 22.14
CA ILE A 413 -14.08 9.97 22.32
C ILE A 413 -14.31 11.33 22.99
N GLU A 414 -15.47 11.96 22.83
CA GLU A 414 -15.83 13.18 23.57
C GLU A 414 -16.19 12.90 25.05
N GLU A 415 -16.81 11.76 25.36
CA GLU A 415 -17.19 11.41 26.74
C GLU A 415 -16.00 10.96 27.62
N MET A 416 -14.92 10.44 27.02
CA MET A 416 -13.69 10.08 27.73
C MET A 416 -12.76 11.27 28.03
N GLY A 417 -13.03 12.46 27.46
CA GLY A 417 -12.25 13.68 27.68
C GLY A 417 -12.61 14.44 28.96
N LEU A 418 -13.84 14.30 29.48
CA LEU A 418 -14.32 15.13 30.60
C LEU A 418 -14.11 14.53 32.00
N ASN A 419 -13.81 13.23 32.14
CA ASN A 419 -13.80 12.54 33.45
C ASN A 419 -12.41 12.36 34.09
N ARG A 420 -11.39 13.12 33.68
CA ARG A 420 -10.02 12.98 34.23
C ARG A 420 -9.78 13.68 35.57
N VAL A 421 -10.61 14.65 35.96
CA VAL A 421 -10.44 15.38 37.24
C VAL A 421 -11.14 14.68 38.41
N ILE A 422 -12.30 14.04 38.17
CA ILE A 422 -13.05 13.34 39.22
C ILE A 422 -12.39 11.98 39.57
N GLY A 423 -11.80 11.30 38.59
CA GLY A 423 -11.13 10.00 38.80
C GLY A 423 -9.83 10.07 39.61
N LEU A 424 -9.13 11.22 39.62
CA LEU A 424 -7.91 11.41 40.41
C LEU A 424 -8.23 11.71 41.88
N LYS A 425 -9.30 12.46 42.16
CA LYS A 425 -9.74 12.73 43.54
C LYS A 425 -10.26 11.46 44.22
N PHE A 426 -11.08 10.67 43.52
CA PHE A 426 -11.58 9.40 44.04
C PHE A 426 -10.46 8.37 44.31
N ARG A 427 -9.38 8.40 43.53
CA ARG A 427 -8.23 7.50 43.70
C ARG A 427 -7.32 7.92 44.85
N MET A 428 -7.19 9.22 45.11
CA MET A 428 -6.45 9.75 46.26
C MET A 428 -7.22 9.52 47.56
N ASP A 429 -8.53 9.77 47.57
CA ASP A 429 -9.40 9.52 48.73
C ASP A 429 -9.45 8.02 49.07
N PHE A 430 -9.46 7.15 48.05
CA PHE A 430 -9.40 5.69 48.25
C PHE A 430 -8.04 5.20 48.77
N LEU A 431 -6.94 5.86 48.39
CA LEU A 431 -5.59 5.54 48.88
C LEU A 431 -5.37 6.06 50.31
N GLU A 432 -5.94 7.21 50.69
CA GLU A 432 -5.94 7.69 52.07
C GLU A 432 -6.75 6.77 52.99
N ILE A 433 -7.92 6.30 52.54
CA ILE A 433 -8.73 5.32 53.28
C ILE A 433 -7.98 3.99 53.42
N LEU A 434 -7.26 3.54 52.37
CA LEU A 434 -6.45 2.32 52.45
C LEU A 434 -5.26 2.47 53.40
N ASN A 435 -4.61 3.64 53.43
CA ASN A 435 -3.48 3.91 54.31
C ASN A 435 -3.93 4.02 55.78
N TRP A 436 -5.13 4.57 56.02
CA TRP A 436 -5.75 4.62 57.34
C TRP A 436 -6.14 3.23 57.85
N CYS A 437 -6.54 2.32 56.96
CA CYS A 437 -6.85 0.93 57.29
C CYS A 437 -5.61 0.06 57.59
N ILE A 438 -4.40 0.48 57.18
CA ILE A 438 -3.16 -0.28 57.39
C ILE A 438 -2.52 0.01 58.76
N VAL A 439 -2.91 1.10 59.44
CA VAL A 439 -2.28 1.54 60.71
C VAL A 439 -2.98 1.00 61.98
N VAL A 440 -4.17 0.41 61.89
CA VAL A 440 -4.88 -0.10 63.09
C VAL A 440 -4.89 -1.63 63.16
N ASN A 441 -4.24 -2.12 64.21
CA ASN A 441 -3.88 -3.52 64.48
C ASN A 441 -5.03 -4.55 64.37
N ILE A 442 -4.70 -5.69 63.77
CA ILE A 442 -5.58 -6.83 63.50
C ILE A 442 -5.82 -7.63 64.79
N LYS A 443 -6.87 -7.28 65.53
CA LYS A 443 -7.53 -8.22 66.47
C LYS A 443 -9.00 -7.93 66.75
N MET A 444 -9.54 -6.77 66.38
CA MET A 444 -10.96 -6.43 66.55
C MET A 444 -11.87 -6.68 65.33
N ALA A 445 -11.32 -6.80 64.11
CA ALA A 445 -12.14 -6.91 62.89
C ALA A 445 -12.84 -8.26 62.69
N ARG A 446 -12.45 -9.32 63.43
CA ARG A 446 -13.03 -10.66 63.25
C ARG A 446 -14.44 -10.80 63.82
N LYS A 447 -14.84 -9.96 64.79
CA LYS A 447 -16.20 -9.96 65.35
C LYS A 447 -17.20 -9.09 64.58
N LEU A 448 -16.73 -8.12 63.78
CA LEU A 448 -17.61 -7.25 63.00
C LEU A 448 -18.03 -7.89 61.66
N LEU A 449 -17.17 -8.74 61.08
CA LEU A 449 -17.42 -9.37 59.78
C LEU A 449 -18.49 -10.47 59.82
N ASP A 450 -18.67 -11.15 60.95
CA ASP A 450 -19.72 -12.16 61.11
C ASP A 450 -21.14 -11.54 61.19
N GLY A 451 -21.26 -10.27 61.59
CA GLY A 451 -22.54 -9.55 61.61
C GLY A 451 -22.99 -9.03 60.23
N ILE A 452 -22.05 -8.77 59.33
CA ILE A 452 -22.33 -8.22 57.98
C ILE A 452 -22.76 -9.34 57.02
N PHE A 453 -22.23 -10.56 57.18
CA PHE A 453 -22.61 -11.70 56.33
C PHE A 453 -24.05 -12.19 56.54
N VAL A 454 -24.65 -11.95 57.71
CA VAL A 454 -26.05 -12.31 57.98
C VAL A 454 -27.04 -11.32 57.35
N LYS A 455 -26.65 -10.05 57.17
CA LYS A 455 -27.52 -9.03 56.51
C LYS A 455 -27.48 -9.10 54.97
N LEU A 456 -26.35 -9.51 54.37
CA LEU A 456 -26.25 -9.69 52.91
C LEU A 456 -27.02 -10.90 52.37
N LYS A 457 -27.35 -11.88 53.22
CA LYS A 457 -28.18 -13.05 52.84
C LYS A 457 -29.67 -12.70 52.61
N LYS A 458 -30.17 -11.58 53.12
CA LYS A 458 -31.56 -11.12 52.88
C LYS A 458 -31.73 -10.25 51.62
N GLY A 459 -30.66 -9.65 51.09
CA GLY A 459 -30.71 -8.89 49.83
C GLY A 459 -30.67 -9.76 48.57
N PHE A 460 -30.15 -10.99 48.67
CA PHE A 460 -30.02 -11.89 47.52
C PHE A 460 -31.35 -12.55 47.08
N TYR A 461 -32.40 -12.46 47.90
CA TYR A 461 -33.71 -13.06 47.59
C TYR A 461 -34.63 -12.14 46.76
N LEU A 462 -34.28 -10.86 46.55
CA LEU A 462 -35.06 -9.95 45.70
C LEU A 462 -34.56 -9.90 44.25
N VAL A 463 -33.33 -10.34 43.98
CA VAL A 463 -32.72 -10.31 42.63
C VAL A 463 -33.03 -11.60 41.83
N LEU A 464 -33.50 -12.66 42.49
CA LEU A 464 -33.81 -13.94 41.83
C LEU A 464 -35.24 -14.07 41.28
N ASN A 465 -36.12 -13.07 41.46
CA ASN A 465 -37.45 -13.06 40.85
C ASN A 465 -37.57 -12.24 39.55
N ILE A 466 -36.47 -11.70 39.01
CA ILE A 466 -36.41 -11.09 37.66
C ILE A 466 -35.68 -12.04 36.68
N ARG A 467 -35.99 -13.34 36.76
CA ARG A 467 -35.52 -14.34 35.76
C ARG A 467 -36.64 -15.14 35.10
N ARG A 468 -37.90 -14.73 35.29
CA ARG A 468 -39.08 -15.44 34.75
C ARG A 468 -39.98 -14.66 33.77
N CYS A 469 -39.45 -13.62 33.12
CA CYS A 469 -40.10 -12.99 31.95
C CYS A 469 -39.17 -12.99 30.74
N LYS A 470 -38.78 -14.18 30.28
CA LYS A 470 -38.13 -14.42 28.97
C LYS A 470 -39.15 -14.98 27.98
N HIS A 471 -40.27 -14.27 27.81
CA HIS A 471 -41.16 -14.41 26.66
C HIS A 471 -42.05 -13.18 26.62
N LEU A 472 -41.66 -12.19 25.82
CA LEU A 472 -42.49 -11.28 25.01
C LEU A 472 -41.70 -10.01 24.69
N ILE A 473 -41.62 -9.71 23.38
CA ILE A 473 -41.09 -8.49 22.73
C ILE A 473 -39.56 -8.40 22.64
N TYR A 474 -38.97 -9.16 21.70
CA TYR A 474 -37.71 -8.81 21.04
C TYR A 474 -38.07 -8.20 19.68
N LYS A 475 -37.94 -6.88 19.50
CA LYS A 475 -37.91 -6.26 18.17
C LYS A 475 -36.47 -6.31 17.63
N PRO A 476 -36.26 -6.59 16.34
CA PRO A 476 -34.94 -6.96 15.81
C PRO A 476 -34.04 -5.72 15.72
N GLN A 477 -32.84 -5.82 16.32
CA GLN A 477 -31.71 -4.93 16.06
C GLN A 477 -31.33 -5.01 14.57
N GLN A 478 -30.93 -3.89 13.98
CA GLN A 478 -30.52 -3.78 12.57
C GLN A 478 -29.50 -4.87 12.21
N LYS A 479 -29.79 -5.62 11.14
CA LYS A 479 -28.98 -6.73 10.63
C LYS A 479 -27.62 -6.21 10.17
N ASN A 480 -26.54 -6.61 10.84
CA ASN A 480 -25.18 -6.52 10.32
C ASN A 480 -25.12 -7.23 8.95
N SER A 481 -24.64 -6.53 7.93
CA SER A 481 -24.40 -7.08 6.59
C SER A 481 -23.14 -7.95 6.61
N SER A 482 -23.29 -9.26 6.81
CA SER A 482 -22.35 -10.24 6.26
C SER A 482 -22.34 -10.13 4.74
N GLY A 483 -21.18 -10.32 4.08
CA GLY A 483 -21.07 -10.29 2.62
C GLY A 483 -22.11 -11.20 1.93
N GLY A 484 -22.49 -10.90 0.69
CA GLY A 484 -23.59 -11.54 -0.03
C GLY A 484 -24.84 -10.66 -0.15
N GLY A 485 -25.99 -11.23 -0.49
CA GLY A 485 -27.24 -10.50 -0.71
C GLY A 485 -28.48 -11.40 -0.70
N SER A 486 -29.62 -10.86 -1.09
CA SER A 486 -30.89 -11.61 -1.17
C SER A 486 -31.23 -12.02 -2.59
N TYR A 487 -31.77 -13.22 -2.74
CA TYR A 487 -32.52 -13.61 -3.93
C TYR A 487 -34.01 -13.39 -3.68
N ASP A 488 -34.78 -13.17 -4.74
CA ASP A 488 -36.24 -13.16 -4.63
C ASP A 488 -36.80 -14.50 -4.18
N GLU A 489 -37.94 -14.45 -3.50
CA GLU A 489 -38.67 -15.66 -3.11
C GLU A 489 -39.52 -16.24 -4.26
N GLY A 490 -39.54 -15.54 -5.40
CA GLY A 490 -40.18 -16.00 -6.62
C GLY A 490 -39.46 -17.19 -7.23
N ASP A 491 -40.13 -17.91 -8.12
CA ASP A 491 -39.59 -19.09 -8.78
C ASP A 491 -38.44 -18.79 -9.74
N ASN A 492 -37.78 -17.64 -9.71
CA ASN A 492 -36.70 -17.35 -10.67
C ASN A 492 -35.31 -17.27 -10.01
N GLY A 493 -35.21 -17.19 -8.68
CA GLY A 493 -33.91 -17.16 -7.98
C GLY A 493 -33.05 -15.97 -8.41
N ILE A 494 -33.68 -14.82 -8.57
CA ILE A 494 -33.10 -13.62 -9.16
C ILE A 494 -32.48 -12.76 -8.04
N LYS A 495 -31.23 -12.30 -8.21
CA LYS A 495 -30.57 -11.40 -7.26
C LYS A 495 -31.38 -10.10 -7.09
N GLN A 496 -31.68 -9.72 -5.84
CA GLN A 496 -32.38 -8.48 -5.50
C GLN A 496 -31.80 -7.80 -4.25
N GLY A 497 -31.90 -6.48 -4.19
CA GLY A 497 -31.53 -5.68 -3.02
C GLY A 497 -30.04 -5.35 -2.94
N ASN A 498 -29.54 -5.08 -1.74
CA ASN A 498 -28.12 -4.80 -1.51
C ASN A 498 -27.30 -6.08 -1.60
N TRP A 499 -26.16 -6.00 -2.29
CA TRP A 499 -25.23 -7.10 -2.50
C TRP A 499 -23.81 -6.67 -2.21
N VAL A 500 -23.05 -7.59 -1.62
CA VAL A 500 -21.60 -7.55 -1.60
C VAL A 500 -21.06 -8.71 -2.42
N GLU A 501 -20.28 -8.41 -3.44
CA GLU A 501 -19.56 -9.39 -4.27
C GLU A 501 -18.08 -9.37 -3.94
N LEU A 502 -17.41 -10.50 -4.13
CA LEU A 502 -15.96 -10.61 -3.99
C LEU A 502 -15.31 -10.44 -5.36
N SER A 503 -14.13 -9.83 -5.39
CA SER A 503 -13.26 -9.90 -6.57
C SER A 503 -12.71 -11.30 -6.76
N ASP A 504 -12.50 -11.69 -8.01
CA ASP A 504 -11.81 -12.93 -8.42
C ASP A 504 -10.39 -13.04 -7.84
N ALA A 505 -9.79 -11.91 -7.45
CA ALA A 505 -8.47 -11.81 -6.84
C ALA A 505 -8.52 -11.75 -5.30
N LEU A 506 -9.27 -12.64 -4.66
CA LEU A 506 -9.33 -12.70 -3.19
C LEU A 506 -8.13 -13.45 -2.61
N PHE A 507 -7.33 -12.75 -1.81
CA PHE A 507 -6.13 -13.28 -1.16
C PHE A 507 -6.27 -13.27 0.36
N ARG A 508 -5.50 -14.13 1.02
CA ARG A 508 -5.43 -14.17 2.48
C ARG A 508 -5.00 -12.84 3.09
N ASP A 509 -4.17 -12.07 2.40
CA ASP A 509 -3.63 -10.81 2.91
C ASP A 509 -4.33 -9.56 2.34
N SER A 510 -5.25 -9.73 1.38
CA SER A 510 -6.01 -8.63 0.78
C SER A 510 -7.35 -9.06 0.20
N GLN A 511 -8.42 -8.32 0.51
CA GLN A 511 -9.77 -8.59 0.03
C GLN A 511 -10.31 -7.37 -0.70
N VAL A 512 -10.78 -7.55 -1.93
CA VAL A 512 -11.58 -6.54 -2.65
C VAL A 512 -13.02 -7.00 -2.68
N THR A 513 -13.93 -6.12 -2.27
CA THR A 513 -15.37 -6.36 -2.33
C THR A 513 -16.08 -5.26 -3.11
N TYR A 514 -17.10 -5.62 -3.87
CA TYR A 514 -17.96 -4.70 -4.60
C TYR A 514 -19.30 -4.63 -3.87
N SER A 515 -19.72 -3.46 -3.43
CA SER A 515 -20.98 -3.28 -2.71
C SER A 515 -21.92 -2.40 -3.51
N GLY A 516 -23.10 -2.90 -3.85
CA GLY A 516 -24.10 -2.15 -4.60
C GLY A 516 -25.47 -2.82 -4.59
N GLN A 517 -26.34 -2.45 -5.53
CA GLN A 517 -27.70 -3.00 -5.61
C GLN A 517 -27.91 -3.83 -6.87
N TYR A 518 -28.66 -4.92 -6.70
CA TYR A 518 -29.27 -5.68 -7.77
C TYR A 518 -30.78 -5.42 -7.83
N LYS A 519 -31.30 -5.32 -9.06
CA LYS A 519 -32.74 -5.28 -9.33
C LYS A 519 -33.02 -6.18 -10.52
N ASN A 520 -33.92 -7.15 -10.33
CA ASN A 520 -34.24 -8.17 -11.34
C ASN A 520 -32.99 -8.87 -11.91
N GLY A 521 -32.01 -9.17 -11.04
CA GLY A 521 -30.84 -9.96 -11.43
C GLY A 521 -29.73 -9.14 -12.08
N LYS A 522 -29.95 -7.83 -12.26
CA LYS A 522 -29.00 -6.92 -12.90
C LYS A 522 -28.46 -5.87 -11.92
N LYS A 523 -27.18 -5.52 -12.04
CA LYS A 523 -26.53 -4.45 -11.28
C LYS A 523 -27.13 -3.09 -11.66
N VAL A 524 -27.57 -2.34 -10.66
CA VAL A 524 -28.14 -1.00 -10.83
C VAL A 524 -27.49 0.00 -9.88
N THR A 525 -27.64 1.30 -10.16
CA THR A 525 -27.20 2.40 -9.27
C THR A 525 -25.70 2.40 -8.97
N LYS A 526 -25.30 2.98 -7.84
CA LYS A 526 -23.90 3.10 -7.42
C LYS A 526 -23.38 1.79 -6.84
N TRP A 527 -22.21 1.40 -7.31
CA TRP A 527 -21.43 0.28 -6.82
C TRP A 527 -20.10 0.80 -6.31
N ASP A 528 -19.82 0.54 -5.04
CA ASP A 528 -18.60 0.94 -4.35
C ASP A 528 -17.60 -0.22 -4.34
N ILE A 529 -16.32 0.08 -4.58
CA ILE A 529 -15.23 -0.89 -4.46
C ILE A 529 -14.54 -0.65 -3.12
N TRP A 530 -14.52 -1.67 -2.27
CA TRP A 530 -13.87 -1.67 -0.97
C TRP A 530 -12.67 -2.59 -1.00
N TYR A 531 -11.56 -2.13 -0.41
CA TYR A 531 -10.35 -2.90 -0.21
C TYR A 531 -10.09 -3.04 1.28
N GLN A 532 -9.79 -4.26 1.71
CA GLN A 532 -9.41 -4.61 3.07
C GLN A 532 -8.05 -5.30 3.02
N GLU A 533 -7.04 -4.68 3.60
CA GLU A 533 -5.73 -5.30 3.81
C GLU A 533 -5.78 -6.08 5.13
N ASN A 534 -5.35 -7.35 5.11
CA ASN A 534 -5.36 -8.19 6.30
C ASN A 534 -4.11 -7.92 7.15
N GLY A 535 -4.28 -6.98 8.09
CA GLY A 535 -3.39 -6.69 9.22
C GLY A 535 -4.21 -6.29 10.47
N HIS A 536 -3.58 -6.16 11.64
CA HIS A 536 -4.28 -6.00 12.93
C HIS A 536 -5.15 -4.72 13.09
N ASN A 537 -5.12 -3.79 12.12
CA ASN A 537 -6.05 -2.65 12.05
C ASN A 537 -6.89 -2.74 10.76
N GLN A 538 -7.90 -3.61 10.77
CA GLN A 538 -8.85 -3.79 9.66
C GLN A 538 -9.58 -2.48 9.36
N LYS A 539 -9.12 -1.72 8.36
CA LYS A 539 -9.89 -0.64 7.76
C LYS A 539 -10.34 -1.06 6.36
N ASN A 540 -11.64 -1.19 6.19
CA ASN A 540 -12.25 -1.29 4.87
C ASN A 540 -12.14 0.09 4.21
N LEU A 541 -11.28 0.21 3.22
CA LEU A 541 -11.08 1.43 2.47
C LEU A 541 -11.94 1.40 1.21
N LYS A 542 -12.78 2.41 1.02
CA LYS A 542 -13.44 2.62 -0.27
C LYS A 542 -12.40 3.16 -1.25
N ILE A 543 -12.01 2.34 -2.22
CA ILE A 543 -10.95 2.65 -3.19
C ILE A 543 -11.49 3.06 -4.56
N GLY A 544 -12.77 2.84 -4.80
CA GLY A 544 -13.35 3.14 -6.10
C GLY A 544 -14.84 2.84 -6.18
N GLY A 545 -15.30 2.66 -7.41
CA GLY A 545 -16.71 2.47 -7.71
C GLY A 545 -17.17 3.32 -8.87
N GLY A 546 -18.43 3.17 -9.22
CA GLY A 546 -19.11 3.94 -10.25
C GLY A 546 -20.58 3.59 -10.27
N SER A 547 -21.30 4.03 -11.31
CA SER A 547 -22.74 3.77 -11.40
C SER A 547 -23.08 2.94 -12.63
N TYR A 548 -24.02 2.01 -12.46
CA TYR A 548 -24.72 1.37 -13.56
C TYR A 548 -25.98 2.17 -13.90
N ASP A 549 -26.51 1.95 -15.10
CA ASP A 549 -27.83 2.43 -15.46
C ASP A 549 -28.91 1.90 -14.50
N GLU A 550 -29.98 2.69 -14.34
CA GLU A 550 -31.14 2.27 -13.56
C GLU A 550 -32.12 1.45 -14.39
N GLY A 551 -31.97 1.49 -15.73
CA GLY A 551 -32.72 0.66 -16.68
C GLY A 551 -32.47 -0.83 -16.44
N GLY A 552 -31.36 -1.16 -15.76
CA GLY A 552 -30.98 -2.52 -15.49
C GLY A 552 -30.63 -3.15 -16.82
N ASP A 553 -29.64 -2.64 -17.52
CA ASP A 553 -28.94 -3.35 -18.59
C ASP A 553 -27.48 -3.63 -18.21
N GLU A 554 -27.13 -3.38 -16.94
CA GLU A 554 -25.75 -3.44 -16.42
C GLU A 554 -24.78 -2.53 -17.20
N THR A 555 -25.32 -1.49 -17.84
CA THR A 555 -24.53 -0.53 -18.59
C THR A 555 -23.84 0.41 -17.61
N LYS A 556 -22.51 0.35 -17.55
CA LYS A 556 -21.72 1.34 -16.79
C LYS A 556 -21.95 2.74 -17.35
N GLN A 557 -22.10 3.73 -16.46
CA GLN A 557 -22.27 5.14 -16.81
C GLN A 557 -21.59 6.07 -15.79
N GLY A 558 -21.20 7.25 -16.25
CA GLY A 558 -20.60 8.30 -15.42
C GLY A 558 -19.15 8.01 -15.06
N GLU A 559 -18.67 8.65 -13.99
CA GLU A 559 -17.31 8.44 -13.49
C GLU A 559 -17.16 7.06 -12.84
N TRP A 560 -16.07 6.40 -13.17
CA TRP A 560 -15.70 5.09 -12.66
C TRP A 560 -14.25 5.08 -12.23
N VAL A 561 -14.03 4.49 -11.07
CA VAL A 561 -12.72 4.02 -10.63
C VAL A 561 -12.72 2.50 -10.75
N GLU A 562 -12.04 1.98 -11.76
CA GLU A 562 -11.80 0.55 -11.96
C GLU A 562 -10.49 0.14 -11.30
N ILE A 563 -10.35 -1.14 -10.95
CA ILE A 563 -9.10 -1.72 -10.47
C ILE A 563 -8.46 -2.55 -11.59
N SER A 564 -7.14 -2.69 -11.59
CA SER A 564 -6.46 -3.55 -12.56
C SER A 564 -6.73 -5.02 -12.35
N ASP A 565 -6.64 -5.79 -13.43
CA ASP A 565 -6.58 -7.25 -13.34
C ASP A 565 -5.39 -7.64 -12.44
N GLY A 566 -5.63 -8.51 -11.45
CA GLY A 566 -4.63 -8.81 -10.43
C GLY A 566 -4.39 -7.66 -9.46
N PHE A 567 -5.46 -6.99 -9.01
CA PHE A 567 -5.39 -6.03 -7.92
C PHE A 567 -5.23 -6.75 -6.57
N TYR A 568 -4.07 -6.58 -5.92
CA TYR A 568 -3.74 -7.15 -4.61
C TYR A 568 -2.76 -6.24 -3.85
N GLN A 569 -2.34 -6.64 -2.66
CA GLN A 569 -1.49 -5.84 -1.78
C GLN A 569 -0.25 -5.22 -2.47
N GLU A 570 0.41 -5.93 -3.39
CA GLU A 570 1.63 -5.45 -4.08
C GLU A 570 1.36 -4.84 -5.47
N SER A 571 0.10 -4.81 -5.92
CA SER A 571 -0.31 -4.31 -7.23
C SER A 571 -1.65 -3.59 -7.12
N GLN A 572 -1.59 -2.32 -6.71
CA GLN A 572 -2.76 -1.50 -6.43
C GLN A 572 -2.93 -0.39 -7.49
N VAL A 573 -3.23 -0.79 -8.72
CA VAL A 573 -3.47 0.13 -9.83
C VAL A 573 -4.98 0.33 -10.00
N THR A 574 -5.41 1.58 -10.05
CA THR A 574 -6.78 1.95 -10.44
C THR A 574 -6.78 2.72 -11.75
N TYR A 575 -7.87 2.63 -12.49
CA TYR A 575 -8.13 3.40 -13.69
C TYR A 575 -9.33 4.31 -13.43
N ASN A 576 -9.13 5.62 -13.53
CA ASN A 576 -10.17 6.61 -13.30
C ASN A 576 -10.58 7.20 -14.65
N GLY A 577 -11.85 7.09 -15.02
CA GLY A 577 -12.34 7.63 -16.27
C GLY A 577 -13.86 7.61 -16.34
N GLN A 578 -14.41 7.91 -17.52
CA GLN A 578 -15.85 7.96 -17.72
C GLN A 578 -16.35 6.82 -18.60
N TYR A 579 -17.53 6.33 -18.26
CA TYR A 579 -18.33 5.45 -19.11
C TYR A 579 -19.53 6.21 -19.67
N LYS A 580 -19.81 6.00 -20.95
CA LYS A 580 -21.04 6.45 -21.61
C LYS A 580 -21.62 5.31 -22.42
N ASN A 581 -22.84 4.89 -22.09
CA ASN A 581 -23.52 3.74 -22.69
C ASN A 581 -22.64 2.47 -22.68
N GLY A 582 -21.99 2.19 -21.56
CA GLY A 582 -21.21 0.97 -21.36
C GLY A 582 -19.85 0.97 -22.05
N LYS A 583 -19.52 2.04 -22.77
CA LYS A 583 -18.21 2.23 -23.42
C LYS A 583 -17.36 3.20 -22.61
N LYS A 584 -16.08 2.85 -22.45
CA LYS A 584 -15.06 3.77 -21.95
C LYS A 584 -14.97 4.95 -22.91
N VAL A 585 -15.15 6.16 -22.39
CA VAL A 585 -14.98 7.41 -23.13
C VAL A 585 -13.86 8.23 -22.48
N ASP A 586 -13.28 9.13 -23.26
CA ASP A 586 -12.16 10.00 -22.87
C ASP A 586 -10.89 9.24 -22.42
N ARG A 587 -9.85 9.96 -21.98
CA ARG A 587 -8.63 9.34 -21.45
C ARG A 587 -8.89 8.82 -20.04
N TRP A 588 -8.38 7.62 -19.76
CA TRP A 588 -8.44 7.00 -18.44
C TRP A 588 -7.12 7.22 -17.69
N ASN A 589 -7.21 7.87 -16.53
CA ASN A 589 -6.08 8.16 -15.68
C ASN A 589 -5.67 6.89 -14.92
N ILE A 590 -4.40 6.50 -15.04
CA ILE A 590 -3.84 5.38 -14.29
C ILE A 590 -3.31 5.92 -12.97
N CYS A 591 -3.91 5.48 -11.86
CA CYS A 591 -3.52 5.89 -10.52
C CYS A 591 -2.97 4.71 -9.74
N LEU A 592 -1.85 4.90 -9.05
CA LEU A 592 -1.44 4.00 -7.98
C LEU A 592 -2.18 4.42 -6.71
N ILE A 593 -2.68 3.49 -5.90
CA ILE A 593 -3.53 3.84 -4.75
C ILE A 593 -2.87 4.83 -3.79
N GLU A 594 -1.54 4.80 -3.63
CA GLU A 594 -0.81 5.81 -2.84
C GLU A 594 -1.11 7.25 -3.30
N LYS A 595 -1.37 7.46 -4.59
CA LYS A 595 -1.82 8.75 -5.15
C LYS A 595 -3.34 8.95 -5.04
N VAL A 596 -4.15 7.88 -5.11
CA VAL A 596 -5.61 7.95 -4.89
C VAL A 596 -5.93 8.43 -3.47
N TYR A 597 -5.13 8.02 -2.47
CA TYR A 597 -5.20 8.54 -1.09
C TYR A 597 -5.04 10.07 -1.03
N GLN A 598 -4.18 10.66 -1.87
CA GLN A 598 -4.00 12.11 -1.92
C GLN A 598 -5.14 12.81 -2.68
N MET A 599 -5.76 12.14 -3.66
CA MET A 599 -6.86 12.68 -4.46
C MET A 599 -8.22 12.66 -3.72
N ILE A 600 -8.55 11.59 -2.99
CA ILE A 600 -9.83 11.46 -2.27
C ILE A 600 -9.94 12.47 -1.11
N TYR A 601 -8.81 12.87 -0.52
CA TYR A 601 -8.79 13.77 0.65
C TYR A 601 -8.60 15.27 0.29
N ASN A 602 -8.53 15.67 -1.00
CA ASN A 602 -8.42 17.08 -1.37
C ASN A 602 -9.03 17.43 -2.76
N PRO A 603 -10.35 17.74 -2.85
CA PRO A 603 -11.13 17.68 -4.10
C PRO A 603 -11.12 18.93 -5.03
N LYS A 604 -10.21 19.91 -4.86
CA LYS A 604 -10.28 21.21 -5.59
C LYS A 604 -9.57 21.28 -6.97
N LYS A 605 -9.36 20.17 -7.71
CA LYS A 605 -8.41 20.16 -8.86
C LYS A 605 -8.91 19.49 -10.15
N GLN A 606 -10.18 19.64 -10.57
CA GLN A 606 -10.75 18.84 -11.68
C GLN A 606 -11.47 19.61 -12.81
N GLU A 607 -10.99 20.80 -13.21
CA GLU A 607 -11.37 21.36 -14.52
C GLU A 607 -10.12 21.91 -15.23
N VAL A 608 -10.04 21.73 -16.56
CA VAL A 608 -9.10 22.37 -17.53
C VAL A 608 -8.01 21.47 -18.20
N GLU A 609 -8.15 20.15 -18.30
CA GLU A 609 -7.27 19.34 -19.17
C GLU A 609 -7.95 18.89 -20.47
N ASN A 610 -7.81 19.66 -21.58
CA ASN A 610 -8.01 19.18 -22.96
C ASN A 610 -7.32 20.12 -23.97
N MET A 611 -6.11 19.78 -24.49
CA MET A 611 -5.64 19.94 -25.90
C MET A 611 -4.10 19.73 -26.10
N MET A 612 -3.76 18.67 -26.88
CA MET A 612 -2.66 18.41 -27.86
C MET A 612 -1.12 18.33 -27.55
N HIS A 613 -0.54 17.14 -27.90
CA HIS A 613 0.62 16.73 -28.78
C HIS A 613 1.94 17.54 -28.89
N ASP A 614 3.21 17.06 -28.99
CA ASP A 614 3.91 15.74 -29.20
C ASP A 614 5.43 15.80 -28.78
N ASN A 615 6.04 14.62 -28.52
CA ASN A 615 7.46 14.14 -28.58
C ASN A 615 8.67 14.78 -27.82
N PHE A 616 9.42 13.95 -27.06
CA PHE A 616 10.88 14.09 -26.80
C PHE A 616 11.59 12.74 -26.50
N SER A 617 12.88 12.67 -26.89
CA SER A 617 13.87 11.61 -26.63
C SER A 617 14.89 12.03 -25.56
N ASP A 618 15.46 11.05 -24.85
CA ASP A 618 16.31 11.18 -23.65
C ASP A 618 17.79 11.58 -23.88
N SER A 619 18.31 12.53 -23.08
CA SER A 619 19.62 12.49 -22.35
C SER A 619 19.97 13.84 -21.68
N ASN A 620 20.72 13.83 -20.58
CA ASN A 620 21.18 15.02 -19.85
C ASN A 620 22.14 15.88 -20.72
N GLN A 621 21.64 16.92 -21.38
CA GLN A 621 22.46 17.92 -22.08
C GLN A 621 22.52 19.24 -21.28
N ILE A 622 23.70 19.86 -21.25
CA ILE A 622 23.88 21.27 -20.85
C ILE A 622 23.95 22.09 -22.14
N THR A 623 22.99 22.98 -22.36
CA THR A 623 22.98 23.88 -23.51
C THR A 623 23.28 25.31 -23.10
N TYR A 624 24.11 25.99 -23.90
CA TYR A 624 24.49 27.39 -23.71
C TYR A 624 23.87 28.24 -24.83
N HIS A 625 23.16 29.31 -24.48
CA HIS A 625 22.57 30.24 -25.44
C HIS A 625 23.12 31.66 -25.19
N GLY A 626 23.74 32.28 -26.20
CA GLY A 626 24.31 33.64 -26.11
C GLY A 626 25.21 34.01 -27.31
N GLU A 627 25.72 35.25 -27.31
CA GLU A 627 26.50 35.84 -28.40
C GLU A 627 28.01 35.55 -28.25
N TYR A 628 28.66 35.07 -29.31
CA TYR A 628 30.12 34.96 -29.37
C TYR A 628 30.73 36.13 -30.13
N LYS A 629 31.81 36.72 -29.60
CA LYS A 629 32.63 37.72 -30.29
C LYS A 629 34.10 37.34 -30.13
N ASN A 630 34.82 37.18 -31.25
CA ASN A 630 36.23 36.78 -31.29
C ASN A 630 36.55 35.48 -30.52
N GLY A 631 35.68 34.47 -30.59
CA GLY A 631 35.86 33.19 -29.89
C GLY A 631 35.56 33.23 -28.38
N ALA A 632 35.23 34.40 -27.82
CA ALA A 632 34.82 34.55 -26.43
C ALA A 632 33.30 34.71 -26.29
N LYS A 633 32.73 34.15 -25.22
CA LYS A 633 31.32 34.37 -24.82
C LYS A 633 31.15 35.80 -24.33
N VAL A 634 30.22 36.56 -24.92
CA VAL A 634 29.93 37.96 -24.56
C VAL A 634 28.42 38.20 -24.42
N GLY A 635 28.00 39.19 -23.64
CA GLY A 635 26.58 39.56 -23.50
C GLY A 635 25.83 38.77 -22.43
N ILE A 636 24.49 38.65 -22.57
CA ILE A 636 23.65 37.89 -21.63
C ILE A 636 23.60 36.44 -22.08
N TRP A 637 23.84 35.51 -21.15
CA TRP A 637 23.84 34.08 -21.42
C TRP A 637 22.79 33.36 -20.59
N GLU A 638 22.16 32.37 -21.23
CA GLU A 638 21.28 31.40 -20.59
C GLU A 638 21.96 30.02 -20.62
N ILE A 639 22.11 29.42 -19.45
CA ILE A 639 22.67 28.07 -19.29
C ILE A 639 21.55 27.17 -18.79
N LEU A 640 21.14 26.20 -19.61
CA LEU A 640 20.08 25.24 -19.27
C LEU A 640 20.70 23.94 -18.74
N LYS A 641 20.22 23.49 -17.59
CA LYS A 641 20.51 22.17 -17.01
C LYS A 641 19.21 21.40 -16.87
N MET A 642 19.04 20.33 -17.66
CA MET A 642 17.85 19.49 -17.65
C MET A 642 17.86 18.53 -16.45
N ASN A 643 16.77 18.51 -15.67
CA ASN A 643 16.51 17.51 -14.64
C ASN A 643 15.19 16.78 -14.97
N LYS A 644 15.10 15.48 -14.65
CA LYS A 644 13.91 14.63 -14.90
C LYS A 644 12.62 15.26 -14.34
N THR A 645 11.54 15.11 -15.12
CA THR A 645 10.25 15.83 -15.09
C THR A 645 9.38 15.61 -13.84
N ASP A 646 8.75 16.69 -13.35
CA ASP A 646 7.44 16.74 -12.68
C ASP A 646 6.75 18.12 -12.94
N TYR A 647 5.42 18.13 -13.11
CA TYR A 647 4.60 19.28 -13.58
C TYR A 647 3.87 20.06 -12.46
N PHE A 648 3.94 21.41 -12.46
CA PHE A 648 3.10 22.32 -11.65
C PHE A 648 2.90 23.72 -12.31
N GLU A 649 1.77 24.41 -12.08
CA GLU A 649 1.52 25.82 -12.49
C GLU A 649 1.05 26.70 -11.30
N LEU A 650 1.43 28.00 -11.32
CA LEU A 650 1.07 29.08 -10.37
C LEU A 650 0.19 30.16 -11.05
N LYS A 651 -0.80 30.72 -10.34
CA LYS A 651 -1.56 31.93 -10.74
C LYS A 651 -1.10 33.15 -9.92
N LEU A 652 -0.85 34.29 -10.58
CA LEU A 652 -0.78 35.63 -9.97
C LEU A 652 -1.56 36.63 -10.85
N GLU A 653 -2.19 37.60 -10.21
CA GLU A 653 -3.12 38.56 -10.82
C GLU A 653 -2.42 39.58 -11.73
N ASN A 654 -3.06 39.81 -12.88
CA ASN A 654 -2.83 40.87 -13.87
C ASN A 654 -1.54 40.84 -14.71
N GLN A 655 -1.76 40.50 -15.99
CA GLN A 655 -0.96 40.68 -17.21
C GLN A 655 0.04 39.55 -17.59
N PHE A 656 -0.27 38.95 -18.77
CA PHE A 656 0.40 37.91 -19.57
C PHE A 656 0.25 36.43 -19.16
N HIS A 657 -0.26 35.62 -20.09
CA HIS A 657 -0.25 34.14 -20.05
C HIS A 657 1.01 33.61 -20.73
N ILE A 658 1.82 32.80 -20.03
CA ILE A 658 2.90 32.04 -20.67
C ILE A 658 3.00 30.65 -20.03
N PHE A 659 2.76 29.59 -20.80
CA PHE A 659 2.87 28.18 -20.38
C PHE A 659 4.32 27.77 -20.09
N ILE A 660 4.55 26.88 -19.11
CA ILE A 660 5.88 26.36 -18.73
C ILE A 660 5.94 24.88 -19.12
N GLN A 661 6.85 24.58 -20.05
CA GLN A 661 7.30 23.22 -20.38
C GLN A 661 8.70 23.08 -19.75
N ASP A 662 8.97 21.94 -19.10
CA ASP A 662 10.25 21.48 -18.56
C ASP A 662 10.72 22.03 -17.19
N SER A 663 11.05 21.10 -16.28
CA SER A 663 11.66 21.30 -14.95
C SER A 663 13.15 21.69 -15.05
N ASN A 664 13.49 22.67 -15.89
CA ASN A 664 14.87 23.08 -16.15
C ASN A 664 15.35 24.11 -15.12
N ILE A 665 16.59 23.95 -14.65
CA ILE A 665 17.29 25.03 -13.94
C ILE A 665 17.96 25.90 -15.01
N ILE A 666 17.60 27.18 -15.06
CA ILE A 666 18.19 28.18 -15.97
C ILE A 666 19.04 29.14 -15.15
N LEU A 667 20.32 29.25 -15.49
CA LEU A 667 21.19 30.30 -14.98
C LEU A 667 21.24 31.43 -16.01
N ARG A 668 20.85 32.64 -15.61
CA ARG A 668 20.81 33.81 -16.51
C ARG A 668 21.67 34.94 -15.96
N GLY A 669 22.63 35.44 -16.74
CA GLY A 669 23.45 36.58 -16.31
C GLY A 669 24.42 37.05 -17.39
N LYS A 670 25.18 38.12 -17.09
CA LYS A 670 26.17 38.68 -18.03
C LYS A 670 27.47 37.86 -18.01
N ILE A 671 28.03 37.63 -19.19
CA ILE A 671 29.39 37.11 -19.38
C ILE A 671 30.23 38.20 -20.07
N PHE A 672 31.41 38.46 -19.53
CA PHE A 672 32.40 39.39 -20.07
C PHE A 672 33.73 38.64 -20.26
N ASN A 673 34.25 38.61 -21.49
CA ASN A 673 35.49 37.89 -21.85
C ASN A 673 35.52 36.43 -21.35
N GLY A 674 34.41 35.69 -21.50
CA GLY A 674 34.30 34.30 -21.06
C GLY A 674 34.13 34.08 -19.55
N LYS A 675 34.13 35.15 -18.73
CA LYS A 675 33.91 35.08 -17.27
C LYS A 675 32.55 35.64 -16.87
N ARG A 676 31.92 35.09 -15.83
CA ARG A 676 30.64 35.58 -15.30
C ARG A 676 30.83 36.95 -14.63
N ALA A 677 29.97 37.92 -14.93
CA ALA A 677 30.04 39.27 -14.39
C ALA A 677 28.64 39.78 -14.01
N GLY A 678 28.56 40.69 -13.03
CA GLY A 678 27.31 41.32 -12.62
C GLY A 678 26.29 40.35 -12.03
N LYS A 679 25.00 40.73 -12.05
CA LYS A 679 23.91 39.93 -11.45
C LYS A 679 23.58 38.69 -12.28
N TRP A 680 23.38 37.58 -11.57
CA TRP A 680 22.97 36.28 -12.09
C TRP A 680 21.73 35.79 -11.35
N ASP A 681 20.73 35.37 -12.11
CA ASP A 681 19.50 34.79 -11.58
C ASP A 681 19.51 33.26 -11.81
N ILE A 682 18.95 32.52 -10.86
CA ILE A 682 18.72 31.07 -10.95
C ILE A 682 17.21 30.85 -11.01
N LEU A 683 16.74 30.32 -12.13
CA LEU A 683 15.33 30.08 -12.40
C LEU A 683 15.06 28.57 -12.39
N TYR A 684 13.93 28.14 -11.81
CA TYR A 684 13.37 26.80 -11.98
C TYR A 684 12.04 26.95 -12.72
N GLY A 685 12.01 26.50 -13.98
CA GLY A 685 11.00 26.97 -14.92
C GLY A 685 11.10 28.49 -15.10
N LYS A 686 10.07 29.24 -14.69
CA LYS A 686 10.05 30.72 -14.69
C LYS A 686 10.22 31.36 -13.31
N ILE A 687 10.31 30.55 -12.26
CA ILE A 687 10.37 31.05 -10.90
C ILE A 687 11.84 31.33 -10.56
N MET A 688 12.15 32.56 -10.16
CA MET A 688 13.46 32.88 -9.58
C MET A 688 13.56 32.21 -8.21
N ILE A 689 14.37 31.15 -8.13
CA ILE A 689 14.60 30.38 -6.91
C ILE A 689 15.96 30.70 -6.27
N GLY A 690 16.82 31.44 -6.97
CA GLY A 690 18.05 31.95 -6.40
C GLY A 690 18.78 32.92 -7.32
N GLY A 691 20.05 33.21 -7.00
CA GLY A 691 20.85 34.18 -7.73
C GLY A 691 21.80 34.98 -6.84
N GLY A 692 22.67 35.77 -7.45
CA GLY A 692 23.60 36.66 -6.77
C GLY A 692 24.46 37.43 -7.76
N SER A 693 25.50 38.11 -7.28
CA SER A 693 26.35 38.94 -8.13
C SER A 693 27.76 38.37 -8.27
N PHE A 694 28.35 38.55 -9.44
CA PHE A 694 29.79 38.46 -9.66
C PHE A 694 30.38 39.86 -9.73
N GLY A 695 31.67 40.00 -9.37
CA GLY A 695 32.40 41.26 -9.51
C GLY A 695 32.26 41.83 -10.92
N SER A 696 32.03 43.14 -11.02
CA SER A 696 31.74 43.83 -12.29
C SER A 696 32.56 45.09 -12.52
N GLN A 697 33.50 45.41 -11.63
CA GLN A 697 34.23 46.69 -11.64
C GLN A 697 35.60 46.58 -12.33
N ASP A 698 36.24 45.41 -12.31
CA ASP A 698 37.53 45.18 -12.95
C ASP A 698 37.66 43.75 -13.52
N GLU A 699 38.58 43.54 -14.46
CA GLU A 699 38.77 42.22 -15.09
C GLU A 699 39.22 41.13 -14.12
N LYS A 700 39.80 41.52 -12.98
CA LYS A 700 40.26 40.62 -11.91
C LYS A 700 39.10 40.08 -11.07
N SER A 701 38.03 40.86 -10.88
CA SER A 701 36.85 40.45 -10.11
C SER A 701 35.81 39.69 -10.93
N HIS A 702 35.90 39.69 -12.26
CA HIS A 702 35.06 38.83 -13.11
C HIS A 702 35.26 37.34 -12.76
N GLY A 703 34.16 36.61 -12.61
CA GLY A 703 34.13 35.20 -12.21
C GLY A 703 34.16 34.97 -10.70
N ILE A 704 34.32 36.02 -9.88
CA ILE A 704 34.33 35.93 -8.42
C ILE A 704 32.96 36.33 -7.86
N LYS A 705 32.31 35.43 -7.09
CA LYS A 705 31.03 35.72 -6.42
C LYS A 705 31.20 36.80 -5.36
N CYS A 706 30.27 37.75 -5.28
CA CYS A 706 30.22 38.79 -4.26
C CYS A 706 28.78 39.17 -3.89
N GLY A 707 28.61 39.79 -2.71
CA GLY A 707 27.33 40.25 -2.20
C GLY A 707 26.41 39.10 -1.80
N LYS A 708 25.10 39.39 -1.70
CA LYS A 708 24.10 38.39 -1.30
C LYS A 708 23.88 37.35 -2.40
N TRP A 709 23.82 36.09 -2.00
CA TRP A 709 23.63 34.93 -2.86
C TRP A 709 22.58 33.99 -2.30
N VAL A 710 21.78 33.43 -3.21
CA VAL A 710 20.96 32.25 -2.96
C VAL A 710 21.46 31.12 -3.86
N GLU A 711 22.02 30.09 -3.25
CA GLU A 711 22.56 28.90 -3.91
C GLU A 711 21.61 27.72 -3.83
N ILE A 712 21.71 26.83 -4.80
CA ILE A 712 21.00 25.56 -4.82
C ILE A 712 22.00 24.47 -4.44
N SER A 713 21.60 23.54 -3.57
CA SER A 713 22.41 22.35 -3.25
C SER A 713 22.80 21.56 -4.52
N GLU A 714 23.99 20.98 -4.54
CA GLU A 714 24.39 20.06 -5.63
C GLU A 714 23.48 18.82 -5.70
N GLU A 715 22.85 18.46 -4.58
CA GLU A 715 21.89 17.36 -4.45
C GLU A 715 20.43 17.77 -4.75
N PHE A 716 20.21 18.88 -5.47
CA PHE A 716 18.85 19.35 -5.76
C PHE A 716 18.12 18.39 -6.72
N ASN A 717 17.32 17.51 -6.14
CA ASN A 717 16.45 16.55 -6.82
C ASN A 717 15.00 16.69 -6.29
N CYS A 718 14.09 15.88 -6.83
CA CYS A 718 12.66 15.90 -6.46
C CYS A 718 12.38 15.66 -4.95
N ASN A 719 13.33 15.12 -4.19
CA ASN A 719 13.19 14.81 -2.77
C ASN A 719 13.99 15.74 -1.83
N SER A 720 15.02 16.43 -2.33
CA SER A 720 15.90 17.32 -1.56
C SER A 720 16.06 18.68 -2.23
N GLN A 721 15.02 19.50 -2.17
CA GLN A 721 15.01 20.85 -2.75
C GLN A 721 15.60 21.90 -1.79
N VAL A 722 16.90 21.80 -1.50
CA VAL A 722 17.56 22.69 -0.50
C VAL A 722 18.21 23.90 -1.18
N THR A 723 17.93 25.11 -0.68
CA THR A 723 18.61 26.35 -1.04
C THR A 723 19.34 26.97 0.15
N TYR A 724 20.44 27.68 -0.12
CA TYR A 724 21.25 28.38 0.87
C TYR A 724 21.24 29.88 0.57
N SER A 725 20.96 30.75 1.53
CA SER A 725 20.98 32.21 1.34
C SER A 725 21.97 32.87 2.28
N GLY A 726 22.99 33.55 1.77
CA GLY A 726 23.98 34.27 2.57
C GLY A 726 24.78 35.27 1.75
N GLU A 727 25.98 35.63 2.20
CA GLU A 727 26.82 36.64 1.54
C GLU A 727 28.17 36.05 1.11
N TYR A 728 28.67 36.53 -0.02
CA TYR A 728 30.01 36.28 -0.53
C TYR A 728 30.86 37.54 -0.46
N ILE A 729 32.10 37.42 0.01
CA ILE A 729 33.13 38.46 -0.10
C ILE A 729 34.35 37.82 -0.75
N ASN A 730 34.79 38.38 -1.88
CA ASN A 730 35.95 37.89 -2.65
C ASN A 730 35.90 36.38 -2.99
N GLY A 731 34.71 35.86 -3.30
CA GLY A 731 34.52 34.45 -3.67
C GLY A 731 34.44 33.48 -2.49
N GLN A 732 34.51 33.97 -1.25
CA GLN A 732 34.34 33.18 -0.03
C GLN A 732 32.98 33.47 0.63
N LYS A 733 32.33 32.43 1.17
CA LYS A 733 31.10 32.58 1.95
C LYS A 733 31.42 33.29 3.26
N THR A 734 30.69 34.33 3.62
CA THR A 734 30.89 35.05 4.89
C THR A 734 29.55 35.23 5.61
N GLY A 735 29.61 35.39 6.93
CA GLY A 735 28.43 35.67 7.75
C GLY A 735 27.43 34.51 7.80
N ARG A 736 26.16 34.81 8.09
CA ARG A 736 25.11 33.79 8.25
C ARG A 736 24.47 33.42 6.90
N TRP A 737 24.44 32.13 6.63
CA TRP A 737 23.88 31.44 5.48
C TRP A 737 22.67 30.62 5.92
N ASN A 738 21.46 31.11 5.67
CA ASN A 738 20.23 30.39 5.99
C ASN A 738 20.01 29.23 5.01
N ILE A 739 19.59 28.08 5.53
CA ILE A 739 19.24 26.89 4.76
C ILE A 739 17.72 26.83 4.66
N TYR A 740 17.17 26.68 3.47
CA TYR A 740 15.75 26.51 3.23
C TYR A 740 15.49 25.23 2.45
N GLN A 741 14.40 24.53 2.75
CA GLN A 741 13.89 23.43 1.94
C GLN A 741 12.63 23.93 1.23
N PHE A 742 12.62 23.87 -0.09
CA PHE A 742 11.43 24.14 -0.89
C PHE A 742 10.50 22.92 -0.79
N LYS A 743 9.29 23.12 -0.29
CA LYS A 743 8.26 22.09 -0.20
C LYS A 743 6.91 22.75 -0.39
N GLU A 744 6.04 22.16 -1.23
CA GLU A 744 4.66 22.66 -1.45
C GLU A 744 4.60 24.16 -1.85
N ASN A 745 5.52 24.60 -2.72
CA ASN A 745 5.67 26.00 -3.15
C ASN A 745 6.07 27.01 -2.05
N GLN A 746 6.58 26.54 -0.91
CA GLN A 746 7.08 27.40 0.16
C GLN A 746 8.51 27.05 0.53
N PHE A 747 9.32 28.07 0.87
CA PHE A 747 10.63 27.88 1.46
C PHE A 747 10.48 27.71 2.97
N ILE A 748 10.71 26.49 3.45
CA ILE A 748 10.73 26.19 4.88
C ILE A 748 12.16 26.40 5.38
N TRP A 749 12.38 27.34 6.29
CA TRP A 749 13.68 27.53 6.93
C TRP A 749 14.07 26.25 7.69
N CYS A 750 15.20 25.65 7.32
CA CYS A 750 15.70 24.36 7.81
C CYS A 750 16.92 24.46 8.73
N GLY A 751 17.48 25.66 8.87
CA GLY A 751 18.68 25.90 9.66
C GLY A 751 19.53 27.04 9.13
N SER A 752 20.75 27.19 9.64
CA SER A 752 21.71 28.18 9.16
C SER A 752 23.16 27.73 9.34
N GLN A 753 24.08 28.29 8.58
CA GLN A 753 25.52 28.12 8.68
C GLN A 753 26.16 29.49 8.91
N ILE A 754 27.17 29.63 9.75
CA ILE A 754 27.87 30.92 9.95
C ILE A 754 29.32 30.74 9.50
N TYR A 755 29.81 31.64 8.65
CA TYR A 755 31.17 31.63 8.13
C TYR A 755 31.95 32.86 8.61
N ASP A 756 33.26 32.71 8.84
CA ASP A 756 34.19 33.83 9.11
C ASP A 756 34.53 34.60 7.82
N PHE A 757 35.41 35.61 7.93
CA PHE A 757 35.83 36.41 6.79
C PHE A 757 36.80 35.67 5.85
N GLN A 758 37.34 34.52 6.26
CA GLN A 758 38.21 33.65 5.47
C GLN A 758 37.44 32.50 4.79
N GLY A 759 36.12 32.43 4.99
CA GLY A 759 35.28 31.38 4.41
C GLY A 759 35.22 30.08 5.23
N ASN A 760 35.71 30.08 6.47
CA ASN A 760 35.63 28.91 7.35
C ASN A 760 34.27 28.85 8.06
N LEU A 761 33.66 27.66 8.10
CA LEU A 761 32.41 27.43 8.81
C LEU A 761 32.61 27.45 10.33
N ILE A 762 32.03 28.43 11.01
CA ILE A 762 32.09 28.62 12.47
C ILE A 762 30.95 27.88 13.19
N GLN A 763 29.74 27.87 12.63
CA GLN A 763 28.54 27.32 13.28
C GLN A 763 27.56 26.73 12.26
N LYS A 764 26.83 25.65 12.62
CA LYS A 764 25.77 25.02 11.80
C LYS A 764 24.56 24.68 12.68
N GLU A 765 23.37 25.10 12.25
CA GLU A 765 22.06 24.85 12.86
C GLU A 765 21.23 23.98 11.88
N ASN A 766 20.60 22.90 12.34
CA ASN A 766 19.76 21.99 11.52
C ASN A 766 18.42 21.67 12.24
N ASN A 767 17.32 21.55 11.49
CA ASN A 767 15.96 21.38 12.05
C ASN A 767 15.54 19.97 12.54
N ASN A 768 16.23 18.88 12.19
CA ASN A 768 15.77 17.53 12.62
C ASN A 768 16.41 17.05 13.93
N ALA A 769 17.53 17.65 14.32
CA ALA A 769 18.15 17.60 15.64
C ALA A 769 19.26 18.66 15.65
N SER A 770 19.22 19.59 16.60
CA SER A 770 20.22 20.66 16.68
C SER A 770 21.30 20.27 17.69
N ILE A 771 22.54 20.14 17.22
CA ILE A 771 23.73 20.18 18.08
C ILE A 771 24.13 21.66 18.18
N ILE A 772 24.04 22.22 19.38
CA ILE A 772 24.36 23.63 19.66
C ILE A 772 25.66 23.67 20.44
N TYR A 773 26.66 24.36 19.90
CA TYR A 773 27.90 24.65 20.61
C TYR A 773 27.74 26.00 21.32
N MET A 774 27.86 26.02 22.65
CA MET A 774 27.73 27.23 23.45
C MET A 774 29.01 27.46 24.25
N GLY A 775 29.67 28.58 24.03
CA GLY A 775 30.83 29.00 24.79
C GLY A 775 31.24 30.43 24.42
N ASN A 776 32.28 30.92 25.09
CA ASN A 776 32.78 32.27 24.82
C ASN A 776 33.71 32.26 23.60
N LEU A 777 33.52 33.25 22.74
CA LEU A 777 34.44 33.57 21.66
C LEU A 777 35.25 34.81 22.05
N GLN A 778 36.56 34.77 21.86
CA GLN A 778 37.43 35.93 21.97
C GLN A 778 38.20 36.08 20.65
N ASN A 779 38.04 37.22 19.98
CA ASN A 779 38.60 37.47 18.65
C ASN A 779 38.24 36.40 17.60
N GLY A 780 37.00 35.90 17.65
CA GLY A 780 36.51 34.85 16.75
C GLY A 780 37.00 33.43 17.06
N ARG A 781 37.76 33.24 18.15
CA ARG A 781 38.33 31.95 18.58
C ARG A 781 37.63 31.42 19.82
N LYS A 782 37.52 30.09 19.91
CA LYS A 782 36.91 29.41 21.08
C LYS A 782 37.83 29.52 22.30
N VAL A 783 37.33 30.11 23.39
CA VAL A 783 38.04 30.21 24.68
C VAL A 783 37.19 29.72 25.84
N GLY A 784 37.84 29.27 26.91
CA GLY A 784 37.18 28.85 28.15
C GLY A 784 36.29 27.61 27.99
N ARG A 785 35.22 27.53 28.79
CA ARG A 785 34.32 26.37 28.80
C ARG A 785 33.33 26.43 27.64
N TRP A 786 33.24 25.33 26.91
CA TRP A 786 32.26 25.09 25.85
C TRP A 786 31.36 23.93 26.22
N ASN A 787 30.06 24.10 25.97
CA ASN A 787 29.05 23.06 26.11
C ASN A 787 28.53 22.67 24.73
N ILE A 788 28.27 21.38 24.54
CA ILE A 788 27.63 20.82 23.34
C ILE A 788 26.23 20.39 23.74
N LEU A 789 25.19 21.13 23.36
CA LEU A 789 23.82 20.78 23.68
C LEU A 789 23.18 20.02 22.52
N PHE A 790 22.47 18.94 22.83
CA PHE A 790 21.63 18.26 21.86
C PHE A 790 20.16 18.60 22.12
N GLN A 791 19.53 19.26 21.15
CA GLN A 791 18.11 19.60 21.16
C GLN A 791 17.35 18.69 20.19
N LYS A 792 16.37 17.95 20.72
CA LYS A 792 15.48 17.09 19.94
C LYS A 792 14.21 17.84 19.61
N ASN A 793 13.92 18.04 18.32
CA ASN A 793 12.65 18.60 17.88
C ASN A 793 11.60 17.49 17.83
N TYR A 794 10.49 17.66 18.55
CA TYR A 794 9.34 16.77 18.46
C TYR A 794 8.49 17.19 17.25
N GLU A 795 8.03 16.23 16.44
CA GLU A 795 7.21 16.52 15.25
C GLU A 795 5.84 17.18 15.60
N ASP A 796 5.38 18.06 14.71
CA ASP A 796 4.29 19.04 14.86
C ASP A 796 2.94 18.52 15.41
N LYS A 797 2.58 17.25 15.20
CA LYS A 797 1.28 16.72 15.65
C LYS A 797 1.15 16.55 17.17
N GLN A 798 2.27 16.54 17.90
CA GLN A 798 2.27 16.53 19.36
C GLN A 798 2.39 17.95 19.95
N ILE A 799 2.81 18.93 19.15
CA ILE A 799 3.03 20.32 19.58
C ILE A 799 1.68 21.02 19.83
N GLU A 800 0.66 20.79 19.00
CA GLU A 800 -0.68 21.37 19.20
C GLU A 800 -1.35 20.92 20.51
N LYS A 801 -1.04 19.70 20.98
CA LYS A 801 -1.52 19.19 22.29
C LYS A 801 -0.65 19.66 23.47
N MET A 802 0.62 19.97 23.25
CA MET A 802 1.54 20.46 24.29
C MET A 802 1.56 21.98 24.45
N GLN A 803 1.03 22.75 23.50
CA GLN A 803 0.95 24.23 23.58
C GLN A 803 0.10 24.79 24.73
N ARG A 804 -0.59 23.95 25.52
CA ARG A 804 -1.30 24.37 26.75
C ARG A 804 -0.48 24.26 28.03
N TYR A 805 0.75 23.74 28.00
CA TYR A 805 1.67 23.73 29.13
C TYR A 805 2.97 24.45 28.76
N GLN A 806 3.43 25.37 29.61
CA GLN A 806 4.65 26.17 29.41
C GLN A 806 5.82 25.26 29.00
N ILE A 807 6.39 25.52 27.81
CA ILE A 807 7.49 24.75 27.23
C ILE A 807 8.77 25.05 28.02
N GLN A 808 9.11 24.22 29.00
CA GLN A 808 10.50 24.00 29.40
C GLN A 808 11.18 23.23 28.26
N GLN A 809 12.10 23.90 27.56
CA GLN A 809 12.93 23.29 26.53
C GLN A 809 13.70 22.11 27.14
N CYS A 810 13.39 20.87 26.73
CA CYS A 810 14.12 19.70 27.17
C CYS A 810 15.49 19.64 26.46
N VAL A 811 16.50 20.25 27.07
CA VAL A 811 17.91 19.97 26.76
C VAL A 811 18.21 18.56 27.26
N VAL A 812 18.49 17.64 26.35
CA VAL A 812 18.57 16.20 26.69
C VAL A 812 19.99 15.77 27.07
N PHE A 813 21.01 16.46 26.55
CA PHE A 813 22.41 16.10 26.78
C PHE A 813 23.32 17.32 26.67
N SER A 814 24.32 17.40 27.57
CA SER A 814 25.42 18.36 27.52
C SER A 814 26.76 17.63 27.40
N GLY A 815 27.41 17.76 26.23
CA GLY A 815 28.83 17.48 26.03
C GLY A 815 29.69 18.74 26.19
N GLY A 816 30.96 18.69 25.77
CA GLY A 816 31.88 19.84 25.78
C GLY A 816 33.08 19.69 26.72
N GLY A 817 33.86 20.76 26.87
CA GLY A 817 35.11 20.78 27.63
C GLY A 817 35.70 22.20 27.72
N GLN A 818 37.00 22.32 28.01
CA GLN A 818 37.69 23.60 28.14
C GLN A 818 38.71 23.81 27.02
N TYR A 819 38.79 25.04 26.52
CA TYR A 819 39.90 25.51 25.69
C TYR A 819 40.89 26.30 26.55
N GLU A 820 42.17 26.25 26.19
CA GLU A 820 43.22 27.06 26.81
C GLU A 820 43.05 28.54 26.47
N GLU A 821 43.16 29.41 27.47
CA GLU A 821 43.12 30.86 27.25
C GLU A 821 44.45 31.32 26.64
N GLY A 822 44.39 32.00 25.50
CA GLY A 822 45.57 32.60 24.87
C GLY A 822 46.33 31.72 23.86
N VAL A 823 45.90 30.48 23.63
CA VAL A 823 46.48 29.57 22.61
C VAL A 823 45.38 29.10 21.66
N ASP A 824 45.68 29.04 20.36
CA ASP A 824 44.68 28.85 19.29
C ASP A 824 43.90 27.53 19.39
N GLU A 825 42.68 27.61 19.92
CA GLU A 825 41.68 26.54 20.00
C GLU A 825 42.20 25.21 20.57
N VAL A 826 43.16 25.30 21.48
CA VAL A 826 43.78 24.13 22.12
C VAL A 826 42.83 23.57 23.17
N LYS A 827 42.31 22.36 22.92
CA LYS A 827 41.50 21.62 23.90
C LYS A 827 42.35 21.21 25.10
N GLN A 828 41.82 21.39 26.30
CA GLN A 828 42.43 21.00 27.57
C GLN A 828 41.41 20.44 28.57
N GLY A 829 41.87 19.60 29.50
CA GLY A 829 41.07 19.03 30.59
C GLY A 829 40.09 17.95 30.14
N ASN A 830 39.03 17.75 30.92
CA ASN A 830 38.01 16.74 30.61
C ASN A 830 37.11 17.18 29.45
N TRP A 831 36.85 16.26 28.53
CA TRP A 831 36.05 16.47 27.34
C TRP A 831 35.02 15.37 27.13
N VAL A 832 33.86 15.80 26.62
CA VAL A 832 32.84 14.93 26.05
C VAL A 832 32.66 15.31 24.59
N GLU A 833 33.12 14.45 23.68
CA GLU A 833 32.92 14.59 22.24
C GLU A 833 31.72 13.76 21.78
N ILE A 834 31.12 14.18 20.68
CA ILE A 834 30.06 13.44 19.98
C ILE A 834 30.64 12.80 18.73
N SER A 835 30.12 11.64 18.31
CA SER A 835 30.54 11.01 17.06
C SER A 835 30.07 11.78 15.82
N ASP A 836 30.78 11.67 14.71
CA ASP A 836 30.36 12.26 13.43
C ASP A 836 29.00 11.70 12.95
N GLY A 837 28.70 10.45 13.29
CA GLY A 837 27.39 9.81 13.06
C GLY A 837 26.34 10.08 14.14
N TYR A 838 26.46 11.14 14.95
CA TYR A 838 25.55 11.40 16.06
C TYR A 838 24.13 11.70 15.56
N THR A 839 23.21 10.75 15.75
CA THR A 839 21.80 10.81 15.33
C THR A 839 20.89 10.43 16.48
N ASP A 840 19.58 10.56 16.32
CA ASP A 840 18.60 10.05 17.29
C ASP A 840 18.69 8.52 17.51
N ARG A 841 19.26 7.79 16.54
CA ARG A 841 19.49 6.33 16.60
C ARG A 841 20.95 5.93 16.93
N SER A 842 21.88 6.89 16.92
CA SER A 842 23.30 6.67 17.21
C SER A 842 23.82 7.81 18.07
N GLN A 843 23.67 7.68 19.39
CA GLN A 843 24.06 8.73 20.33
C GLN A 843 25.36 8.33 21.03
N ILE A 844 26.44 8.35 20.26
CA ILE A 844 27.76 7.92 20.72
C ILE A 844 28.55 9.14 21.18
N THR A 845 29.11 9.04 22.38
CA THR A 845 29.97 10.07 22.96
C THR A 845 31.30 9.48 23.38
N TYR A 846 32.36 10.29 23.26
CA TYR A 846 33.71 9.95 23.67
C TYR A 846 34.07 10.82 24.87
N ILE A 847 34.41 10.20 25.99
CA ILE A 847 34.69 10.90 27.25
C ILE A 847 36.11 10.60 27.67
N GLY A 848 36.93 11.63 27.79
CA GLY A 848 38.32 11.50 28.24
C GLY A 848 38.96 12.85 28.46
N GLU A 849 40.29 12.87 28.51
CA GLU A 849 41.07 14.07 28.80
C GLU A 849 41.87 14.52 27.57
N TYR A 850 41.93 15.84 27.39
CA TYR A 850 42.83 16.51 26.48
C TYR A 850 43.94 17.23 27.24
N LYS A 851 45.15 17.21 26.68
CA LYS A 851 46.26 18.04 27.11
C LYS A 851 47.00 18.54 25.88
N ASN A 852 47.22 19.86 25.81
CA ASN A 852 47.85 20.53 24.66
C ASN A 852 47.20 20.14 23.32
N GLY A 853 45.86 20.05 23.29
CA GLY A 853 45.10 19.71 22.08
C GLY A 853 45.15 18.23 21.67
N LYS A 854 45.82 17.38 22.46
CA LYS A 854 45.94 15.94 22.20
C LYS A 854 45.18 15.12 23.24
N LYS A 855 44.60 14.00 22.82
CA LYS A 855 43.90 13.06 23.69
C LYS A 855 44.91 12.30 24.55
N ILE A 856 44.71 12.23 25.86
CA ILE A 856 45.56 11.50 26.78
C ILE A 856 44.73 10.59 27.71
N GLY A 857 45.38 9.57 28.28
CA GLY A 857 44.79 8.74 29.32
C GLY A 857 43.62 7.88 28.85
N ASN A 858 42.69 7.56 29.76
CA ASN A 858 41.54 6.71 29.46
C ASN A 858 40.46 7.48 28.70
N TRP A 859 39.97 6.90 27.62
CA TRP A 859 38.85 7.41 26.83
C TRP A 859 37.74 6.37 26.77
N ASP A 860 36.58 6.72 27.32
CA ASP A 860 35.38 5.88 27.29
C ASP A 860 34.52 6.20 26.07
N ILE A 861 33.98 5.18 25.42
CA ILE A 861 32.94 5.34 24.41
C ILE A 861 31.60 4.99 25.07
N LYS A 862 30.69 5.97 25.16
CA LYS A 862 29.36 5.78 25.74
C LYS A 862 28.27 5.89 24.68
N TYR A 863 27.29 5.00 24.75
CA TYR A 863 26.09 5.02 23.93
C TYR A 863 24.88 5.32 24.79
N ASN A 864 24.11 6.32 24.38
CA ASN A 864 22.89 6.70 25.07
C ASN A 864 21.69 5.97 24.45
N ARG A 865 21.08 5.04 25.20
CA ARG A 865 19.94 4.24 24.72
C ARG A 865 18.62 4.84 25.22
N PHE A 866 17.62 4.95 24.34
CA PHE A 866 16.30 5.53 24.65
C PHE A 866 15.28 4.55 25.25
N GLU A 867 15.62 3.28 25.45
CA GLU A 867 14.68 2.27 25.95
C GLU A 867 14.57 2.33 27.49
N ASN A 868 13.48 2.92 28.00
CA ASN A 868 13.11 3.04 29.43
C ASN A 868 13.83 4.14 30.23
N GLY A 869 14.22 5.23 29.56
CA GLY A 869 14.97 6.34 30.15
C GLY A 869 16.37 6.41 29.57
N TRP A 870 16.96 7.61 29.60
CA TRP A 870 18.28 7.87 29.05
C TRP A 870 19.34 7.20 29.94
N LYS A 871 19.91 6.09 29.47
CA LYS A 871 21.03 5.41 30.15
C LYS A 871 22.27 5.50 29.27
N ASN A 872 23.30 6.17 29.78
CA ASN A 872 24.63 6.21 29.19
C ASN A 872 25.37 4.90 29.51
N GLU A 873 25.41 3.99 28.55
CA GLU A 873 26.12 2.72 28.66
C GLU A 873 27.53 2.86 28.09
N LYS A 874 28.57 2.46 28.85
CA LYS A 874 29.93 2.35 28.30
C LYS A 874 29.98 1.14 27.37
N ILE A 875 30.20 1.38 26.09
CA ILE A 875 30.22 0.34 25.04
C ILE A 875 31.62 0.09 24.47
N GLY A 876 32.58 0.97 24.77
CA GLY A 876 33.96 0.79 24.36
C GLY A 876 34.90 1.80 25.00
N GLY A 877 36.07 1.99 24.39
CA GLY A 877 37.12 2.87 24.89
C GLY A 877 38.49 2.20 24.95
N GLY A 878 39.48 2.95 25.40
CA GLY A 878 40.85 2.48 25.58
C GLY A 878 41.75 3.59 26.11
N GLN A 879 43.07 3.42 25.96
CA GLN A 879 44.06 4.38 26.45
C GLN A 879 44.79 5.10 25.33
N TYR A 880 45.01 6.39 25.52
CA TYR A 880 46.00 7.17 24.78
C TYR A 880 47.28 7.26 25.59
N ASP A 881 48.42 7.37 24.91
CA ASP A 881 49.70 7.60 25.58
C ASP A 881 49.66 8.84 26.50
N LYS A 882 50.46 8.81 27.56
CA LYS A 882 50.59 9.92 28.52
C LYS A 882 51.66 10.94 28.09
N GLU A 883 52.44 10.64 27.07
CA GLU A 883 53.59 11.43 26.61
C GLU A 883 53.18 12.56 25.65
N ASP A 884 51.92 12.99 25.68
CA ASP A 884 51.37 14.02 24.80
C ASP A 884 51.63 13.74 23.30
N ASN A 885 51.65 12.48 22.86
CA ASN A 885 51.70 12.16 21.42
C ASN A 885 50.29 11.94 20.86
N GLY A 886 49.31 11.65 21.71
CA GLY A 886 47.91 11.50 21.31
C GLY A 886 47.66 10.20 20.54
N MET A 887 48.54 9.21 20.70
CA MET A 887 48.41 7.92 20.02
C MET A 887 47.68 6.92 20.92
N LYS A 888 46.82 6.10 20.30
CA LYS A 888 46.17 4.97 20.98
C LYS A 888 47.22 3.94 21.41
N SER A 889 47.06 3.40 22.61
CA SER A 889 47.90 2.35 23.20
C SER A 889 47.09 1.37 24.04
N GLY A 890 47.60 0.16 24.23
CA GLY A 890 46.99 -0.87 25.07
C GLY A 890 45.69 -1.44 24.48
N GLU A 891 44.83 -1.98 25.35
CA GLU A 891 43.55 -2.57 24.94
C GLU A 891 42.55 -1.48 24.54
N TRP A 892 41.85 -1.74 23.44
CA TRP A 892 40.82 -0.89 22.89
C TRP A 892 39.59 -1.68 22.48
N VAL A 893 38.44 -1.08 22.70
CA VAL A 893 37.16 -1.48 22.13
C VAL A 893 36.65 -0.33 21.27
N GLU A 894 36.57 -0.54 19.95
CA GLU A 894 36.12 0.43 18.97
C GLU A 894 34.74 0.09 18.44
N ASN A 895 33.96 1.09 18.05
CA ASN A 895 32.68 0.88 17.38
C ASN A 895 32.88 0.82 15.86
N ILE A 896 31.96 0.15 15.16
CA ILE A 896 31.86 0.30 13.71
C ILE A 896 31.42 1.73 13.33
N GLU A 897 31.86 2.22 12.17
CA GLU A 897 31.56 3.59 11.70
C GLU A 897 30.05 3.89 11.63
N ASN A 898 29.25 2.88 11.29
CA ASN A 898 27.79 2.94 11.23
C ASN A 898 27.11 2.32 12.46
N PHE A 899 27.71 2.48 13.64
CA PHE A 899 27.12 2.00 14.88
C PHE A 899 25.78 2.70 15.09
N THR A 900 24.73 1.93 15.27
CA THR A 900 23.36 2.42 15.48
C THR A 900 22.67 1.51 16.47
N GLN A 901 21.47 1.88 16.94
CA GLN A 901 20.64 0.97 17.71
C GLN A 901 20.50 -0.39 16.98
N ASP A 902 20.35 -0.41 15.66
CA ASP A 902 20.15 -1.62 14.84
C ASP A 902 21.45 -2.37 14.47
N SER A 903 22.62 -1.77 14.73
CA SER A 903 23.94 -2.35 14.46
C SER A 903 24.92 -1.98 15.56
N GLN A 904 25.02 -2.83 16.57
CA GLN A 904 25.91 -2.65 17.72
C GLN A 904 27.11 -3.58 17.60
N VAL A 905 27.97 -3.31 16.61
CA VAL A 905 29.22 -4.03 16.38
C VAL A 905 30.38 -3.30 17.03
N THR A 906 31.20 -4.01 17.79
CA THR A 906 32.46 -3.50 18.35
C THR A 906 33.65 -4.39 18.01
N TYR A 907 34.82 -3.77 17.88
CA TYR A 907 36.11 -4.39 17.60
C TYR A 907 36.97 -4.28 18.85
N GLN A 908 37.47 -5.39 19.38
CA GLN A 908 38.34 -5.42 20.55
C GLN A 908 39.72 -5.93 20.19
N GLY A 909 40.76 -5.21 20.58
CA GLY A 909 42.14 -5.64 20.38
C GLY A 909 43.13 -4.67 20.99
N ASN A 910 44.41 -4.79 20.60
CA ASN A 910 45.48 -3.95 21.14
C ASN A 910 45.99 -2.93 20.13
N TYR A 911 46.39 -1.77 20.64
CA TYR A 911 47.11 -0.73 19.94
C TYR A 911 48.54 -0.58 20.46
N LYS A 912 49.46 -0.23 19.55
CA LYS A 912 50.82 0.22 19.86
C LYS A 912 51.17 1.38 18.94
N ASN A 913 51.55 2.52 19.51
CA ASN A 913 51.89 3.75 18.77
C ASN A 913 50.82 4.14 17.74
N GLY A 914 49.54 4.08 18.13
CA GLY A 914 48.42 4.46 17.27
C GLY A 914 48.06 3.45 16.19
N LYS A 915 48.75 2.29 16.11
CA LYS A 915 48.48 1.24 15.14
C LYS A 915 47.97 -0.04 15.81
N LYS A 916 47.04 -0.74 15.15
CA LYS A 916 46.46 -2.01 15.62
C LYS A 916 47.51 -3.11 15.57
N ILE A 917 47.60 -3.93 16.61
CA ILE A 917 48.52 -5.08 16.70
C ILE A 917 47.82 -6.34 17.18
N GLY A 918 48.36 -7.49 16.81
CA GLY A 918 47.92 -8.80 17.30
C GLY A 918 46.47 -9.12 16.93
N ARG A 919 45.82 -9.95 17.76
CA ARG A 919 44.45 -10.42 17.51
C ARG A 919 43.43 -9.31 17.78
N TRP A 920 42.52 -9.13 16.83
CA TRP A 920 41.33 -8.29 16.96
C TRP A 920 40.07 -9.12 16.80
N ASP A 921 39.20 -9.06 17.80
CA ASP A 921 37.94 -9.78 17.86
C ASP A 921 36.76 -8.84 17.60
N VAL A 922 35.71 -9.37 16.97
CA VAL A 922 34.49 -8.64 16.66
C VAL A 922 33.34 -9.19 17.49
N TRP A 923 32.67 -8.27 18.16
CA TRP A 923 31.54 -8.51 19.03
C TRP A 923 30.28 -7.89 18.43
N TYR A 924 29.14 -8.53 18.65
CA TYR A 924 27.85 -8.02 18.22
C TYR A 924 26.85 -8.10 19.37
N LYS A 925 26.22 -6.96 19.69
CA LYS A 925 25.19 -6.88 20.72
C LYS A 925 23.79 -6.94 20.09
N LYS A 926 23.01 -7.97 20.41
CA LYS A 926 21.64 -8.15 19.92
C LYS A 926 20.71 -7.11 20.56
N ASN A 927 19.87 -6.47 19.75
CA ASN A 927 18.90 -5.49 20.24
C ASN A 927 17.91 -6.11 21.24
N GLY A 928 17.71 -5.42 22.37
CA GLY A 928 16.75 -5.83 23.40
C GLY A 928 17.19 -6.99 24.30
N ASP A 929 18.34 -7.61 24.07
CA ASP A 929 18.92 -8.56 25.02
C ASP A 929 19.83 -7.79 25.98
N ASN A 930 19.45 -7.75 27.26
CA ASN A 930 20.29 -7.21 28.32
C ASN A 930 21.42 -8.18 28.71
N ARG A 931 21.47 -9.37 28.11
CA ARG A 931 22.54 -10.34 28.30
C ARG A 931 23.85 -9.87 27.64
N GLU A 932 24.94 -10.43 28.15
CA GLU A 932 26.33 -10.11 27.80
C GLU A 932 26.57 -10.04 26.28
N ASN A 933 27.48 -9.16 25.87
CA ASN A 933 27.93 -9.04 24.48
C ASN A 933 28.31 -10.43 23.95
N LEU A 934 27.67 -10.87 22.88
CA LEU A 934 27.95 -12.18 22.31
C LEU A 934 29.16 -12.05 21.37
N LYS A 935 30.20 -12.85 21.60
CA LYS A 935 31.21 -13.10 20.56
C LYS A 935 30.46 -13.69 19.37
N MET A 936 30.63 -13.09 18.19
CA MET A 936 29.75 -13.33 17.03
C MET A 936 29.62 -14.80 16.58
N TYR A 937 30.51 -15.69 17.03
CA TYR A 937 30.64 -17.08 16.55
C TYR A 937 30.71 -18.18 17.63
N GLN A 938 30.58 -17.86 18.92
CA GLN A 938 30.94 -18.84 19.97
C GLN A 938 29.90 -19.95 20.21
N LYS A 939 28.70 -19.92 19.58
CA LYS A 939 27.58 -20.80 19.96
C LYS A 939 27.10 -21.82 18.90
N TYR A 940 27.49 -21.73 17.63
CA TYR A 940 26.79 -22.48 16.56
C TYR A 940 27.67 -23.33 15.63
N PHE A 941 28.99 -23.40 15.83
CA PHE A 941 29.89 -24.21 15.01
C PHE A 941 30.42 -25.47 15.72
N GLN A 942 29.60 -26.13 16.55
CA GLN A 942 29.98 -27.44 17.12
C GLN A 942 29.83 -28.62 16.14
N SER A 943 29.15 -28.45 14.99
CA SER A 943 28.86 -29.55 14.05
C SER A 943 29.79 -29.63 12.82
N ILE A 944 30.67 -28.64 12.59
CA ILE A 944 31.69 -28.69 11.52
C ILE A 944 33.08 -28.63 12.17
N ILE A 945 33.78 -29.76 12.11
CA ILE A 945 34.96 -30.16 12.92
C ILE A 945 36.23 -29.29 12.78
N PHE A 946 36.26 -28.09 12.19
CA PHE A 946 37.53 -27.32 12.07
C PHE A 946 37.50 -25.80 12.23
N VAL A 947 36.40 -25.16 12.66
CA VAL A 947 36.38 -23.68 12.84
C VAL A 947 35.96 -23.30 14.26
N SER A 948 36.71 -23.76 15.26
CA SER A 948 36.35 -23.64 16.67
C SER A 948 36.71 -22.32 17.36
N LEU A 949 37.18 -21.25 16.70
CA LEU A 949 37.81 -20.14 17.45
C LEU A 949 37.62 -18.68 16.98
N PHE A 950 36.88 -18.38 15.92
CA PHE A 950 36.85 -17.00 15.44
C PHE A 950 35.58 -16.25 15.80
N SER A 951 35.58 -15.46 16.89
CA SER A 951 34.90 -14.15 16.85
C SER A 951 35.30 -13.45 15.55
N GLY A 952 34.45 -12.59 14.96
CA GLY A 952 34.85 -11.90 13.72
C GLY A 952 36.21 -11.17 13.90
N GLY A 953 36.87 -10.76 12.83
CA GLY A 953 38.20 -10.12 12.89
C GLY A 953 39.36 -11.07 12.56
N GLY A 954 40.59 -10.68 12.89
CA GLY A 954 41.81 -11.34 12.45
C GLY A 954 43.06 -10.86 13.18
N GLN A 955 44.25 -11.16 12.64
CA GLN A 955 45.52 -10.75 13.23
C GLN A 955 46.12 -9.58 12.47
N TYR A 956 46.60 -8.58 13.20
CA TYR A 956 47.55 -7.60 12.71
C TYR A 956 48.96 -8.03 13.06
N ASP A 957 49.95 -7.56 12.30
CA ASP A 957 51.35 -7.74 12.65
C ASP A 957 51.64 -7.26 14.08
N THR A 958 52.59 -7.91 14.75
CA THR A 958 53.01 -7.58 16.11
C THR A 958 54.06 -6.46 16.15
N GLU A 959 54.62 -6.09 14.99
CA GLU A 959 55.65 -5.05 14.87
C GLU A 959 55.08 -3.65 15.08
N GLY A 960 53.75 -3.49 14.95
CA GLY A 960 53.09 -2.20 15.07
C GLY A 960 53.03 -1.47 13.75
N ASN A 961 52.94 -2.18 12.62
CA ASN A 961 52.75 -1.57 11.31
C ASN A 961 51.26 -1.42 10.94
N GLY A 962 50.35 -2.13 11.63
CA GLY A 962 48.91 -2.08 11.38
C GLY A 962 48.49 -2.89 10.14
N ILE A 963 49.32 -3.84 9.74
CA ILE A 963 49.17 -4.67 8.55
C ILE A 963 48.41 -5.95 8.91
N LYS A 964 47.29 -6.20 8.22
CA LYS A 964 46.52 -7.44 8.39
C LYS A 964 47.32 -8.66 7.92
N SER A 965 47.26 -9.74 8.68
CA SER A 965 47.90 -11.03 8.37
C SER A 965 47.06 -12.21 8.91
N GLY A 966 47.29 -13.41 8.38
CA GLY A 966 46.63 -14.65 8.82
C GLY A 966 45.16 -14.73 8.43
N GLU A 967 44.39 -15.50 9.19
CA GLU A 967 42.96 -15.71 8.95
C GLU A 967 42.12 -14.51 9.43
N TRP A 968 41.16 -14.13 8.59
CA TRP A 968 40.29 -12.97 8.81
C TRP A 968 38.84 -13.31 8.54
N VAL A 969 37.98 -12.81 9.41
CA VAL A 969 36.54 -12.72 9.20
C VAL A 969 36.15 -11.24 9.12
N GLU A 970 35.91 -10.75 7.91
CA GLU A 970 35.46 -9.38 7.68
C GLU A 970 33.94 -9.31 7.67
N GLN A 971 33.39 -8.17 8.06
CA GLN A 971 31.97 -7.89 7.92
C GLN A 971 31.73 -6.98 6.72
N ILE A 972 30.56 -7.08 6.10
CA ILE A 972 30.15 -6.10 5.09
C ILE A 972 30.00 -4.70 5.70
N GLU A 973 30.32 -3.68 4.90
CA GLU A 973 29.89 -2.32 5.18
C GLU A 973 28.36 -2.32 5.29
N ASN A 974 27.83 -1.81 6.41
CA ASN A 974 26.41 -1.90 6.80
C ASN A 974 25.95 -3.26 7.34
N PHE A 975 26.82 -3.99 8.03
CA PHE A 975 26.41 -5.13 8.85
C PHE A 975 25.25 -4.73 9.77
N LYS A 976 24.06 -5.33 9.58
CA LYS A 976 22.83 -5.03 10.33
C LYS A 976 22.19 -6.32 10.81
N TRP A 977 21.26 -6.21 11.75
CA TRP A 977 20.57 -7.38 12.31
C TRP A 977 19.89 -8.26 11.24
N ASP A 978 19.43 -7.65 10.14
CA ASP A 978 18.73 -8.25 9.01
C ASP A 978 19.63 -8.54 7.79
N SER A 979 20.90 -8.12 7.82
CA SER A 979 21.87 -8.47 6.78
C SER A 979 23.23 -8.72 7.40
N GLN A 980 23.49 -10.01 7.68
CA GLN A 980 24.72 -10.46 8.32
C GLN A 980 25.58 -11.20 7.31
N VAL A 981 26.25 -10.43 6.46
CA VAL A 981 27.26 -10.95 5.52
C VAL A 981 28.65 -10.85 6.15
N THR A 982 29.41 -11.93 6.03
CA THR A 982 30.82 -11.98 6.44
C THR A 982 31.68 -12.59 5.34
N TYR A 983 32.94 -12.16 5.29
CA TYR A 983 33.96 -12.65 4.38
C TYR A 983 35.03 -13.38 5.17
N LEU A 984 35.26 -14.65 4.86
CA LEU A 984 36.27 -15.48 5.51
C LEU A 984 37.41 -15.75 4.53
N GLY A 985 38.64 -15.42 4.90
CA GLY A 985 39.82 -15.76 4.10
C GLY A 985 41.13 -15.35 4.77
N ASN A 986 42.21 -15.38 4.02
CA ASN A 986 43.55 -15.08 4.54
C ASN A 986 44.10 -13.76 4.02
N TYR A 987 44.90 -13.11 4.86
CA TYR A 987 45.70 -11.94 4.56
C TYR A 987 47.20 -12.25 4.63
N LYS A 988 47.97 -11.63 3.73
CA LYS A 988 49.43 -11.57 3.77
C LYS A 988 49.86 -10.16 3.41
N ASN A 989 50.64 -9.51 4.27
CA ASN A 989 51.12 -8.14 4.08
C ASN A 989 49.99 -7.13 3.78
N GLY A 990 48.83 -7.28 4.43
CA GLY A 990 47.70 -6.38 4.25
C GLY A 990 46.90 -6.61 2.96
N LYS A 991 47.24 -7.65 2.18
CA LYS A 991 46.54 -8.05 0.96
C LYS A 991 45.84 -9.39 1.13
N LYS A 992 44.67 -9.54 0.52
CA LYS A 992 43.88 -10.78 0.53
C LYS A 992 44.59 -11.83 -0.33
N ILE A 993 44.66 -13.07 0.16
CA ILE A 993 45.26 -14.20 -0.56
C ILE A 993 44.37 -15.45 -0.51
N GLY A 994 44.52 -16.32 -1.50
CA GLY A 994 43.89 -17.64 -1.53
C GLY A 994 42.35 -17.58 -1.59
N ARG A 995 41.68 -18.62 -1.08
CA ARG A 995 40.22 -18.73 -1.11
C ARG A 995 39.58 -17.76 -0.11
N TRP A 996 38.60 -17.00 -0.57
CA TRP A 996 37.73 -16.15 0.23
C TRP A 996 36.28 -16.59 0.07
N ASN A 997 35.62 -16.88 1.18
CA ASN A 997 34.23 -17.33 1.24
C ASN A 997 33.33 -16.18 1.70
N ILE A 998 32.17 -16.01 1.06
CA ILE A 998 31.13 -15.07 1.47
C ILE A 998 30.04 -15.87 2.16
N LEU A 999 29.84 -15.61 3.45
CA LEU A 999 28.89 -16.29 4.31
C LEU A 999 27.77 -15.33 4.67
N PHE A 1000 26.53 -15.81 4.64
CA PHE A 1000 25.35 -15.03 5.00
C PHE A 1000 24.44 -15.81 5.94
N ARG A 1001 23.88 -15.12 6.94
CA ARG A 1001 22.77 -15.62 7.75
C ARG A 1001 21.67 -14.55 7.83
N LYS A 1002 20.42 -14.99 7.88
CA LYS A 1002 19.25 -14.10 7.89
C LYS A 1002 19.01 -13.51 9.28
N GLN A 1003 19.06 -14.33 10.32
CA GLN A 1003 18.93 -13.92 11.71
C GLN A 1003 20.17 -14.34 12.51
N PHE A 1004 20.35 -13.73 13.68
CA PHE A 1004 21.49 -14.05 14.56
C PHE A 1004 21.52 -15.52 14.98
N ASP A 1005 20.35 -16.14 15.11
CA ASP A 1005 20.19 -17.53 15.54
C ASP A 1005 20.27 -18.53 14.37
N ASP A 1006 20.40 -18.04 13.12
CA ASP A 1006 20.55 -18.89 11.94
C ASP A 1006 22.02 -19.28 11.71
N GLU A 1007 22.22 -20.46 11.12
CA GLU A 1007 23.53 -20.89 10.62
C GLU A 1007 23.97 -20.06 9.41
N TYR A 1008 25.28 -19.80 9.32
CA TYR A 1008 25.87 -19.15 8.16
C TYR A 1008 25.84 -20.08 6.94
N LYS A 1009 25.23 -19.61 5.85
CA LYS A 1009 25.23 -20.27 4.55
C LYS A 1009 26.31 -19.66 3.65
N LEU A 1010 27.08 -20.50 2.95
CA LEU A 1010 27.97 -20.05 1.88
C LEU A 1010 27.13 -19.52 0.72
N ILE A 1011 27.24 -18.23 0.43
CA ILE A 1011 26.50 -17.58 -0.66
C ILE A 1011 27.39 -17.14 -1.81
N GLY A 1012 28.70 -17.09 -1.61
CA GLY A 1012 29.64 -16.75 -2.67
C GLY A 1012 31.09 -16.81 -2.24
N GLY A 1013 31.95 -16.11 -2.97
CA GLY A 1013 33.39 -16.12 -2.78
C GLY A 1013 34.17 -16.43 -4.05
N GLY A 1014 35.49 -16.50 -3.93
CA GLY A 1014 36.40 -16.80 -5.02
C GLY A 1014 37.86 -16.86 -4.57
N GLN A 1015 38.81 -16.82 -5.50
CA GLN A 1015 40.24 -16.89 -5.18
C GLN A 1015 40.94 -15.56 -5.44
N TYR A 1016 41.83 -15.19 -4.52
CA TYR A 1016 42.88 -14.21 -4.74
C TYR A 1016 44.19 -14.92 -5.06
N ASP A 1017 45.11 -14.24 -5.73
CA ASP A 1017 46.47 -14.72 -5.94
C ASP A 1017 47.14 -15.09 -4.60
N THR A 1018 48.02 -16.09 -4.63
CA THR A 1018 48.76 -16.53 -3.45
C THR A 1018 50.06 -15.73 -3.21
N GLU A 1019 50.45 -14.89 -4.17
CA GLU A 1019 51.68 -14.09 -4.10
C GLU A 1019 51.55 -12.94 -3.09
N GLY A 1020 50.32 -12.48 -2.83
CA GLY A 1020 50.05 -11.38 -1.91
C GLY A 1020 49.79 -10.06 -2.62
N ASN A 1021 49.42 -10.08 -3.90
CA ASN A 1021 49.11 -8.87 -4.66
C ASN A 1021 47.66 -8.40 -4.43
N GLY A 1022 46.77 -9.28 -3.96
CA GLY A 1022 45.36 -8.96 -3.72
C GLY A 1022 44.51 -8.96 -5.00
N ILE A 1023 44.97 -9.68 -6.02
CA ILE A 1023 44.40 -9.78 -7.36
C ILE A 1023 43.42 -10.96 -7.39
N LYS A 1024 42.17 -10.71 -7.76
CA LYS A 1024 41.16 -11.76 -7.95
C LYS A 1024 41.51 -12.64 -9.17
N SER A 1025 41.30 -13.94 -9.04
CA SER A 1025 41.47 -14.93 -10.10
C SER A 1025 40.45 -16.06 -10.00
N GLY A 1026 40.19 -16.72 -11.14
CA GLY A 1026 39.31 -17.88 -11.24
C GLY A 1026 37.83 -17.53 -11.08
N GLU A 1027 37.03 -18.52 -10.66
CA GLU A 1027 35.59 -18.35 -10.47
C GLU A 1027 35.27 -17.53 -9.22
N TRP A 1028 34.34 -16.60 -9.38
CA TRP A 1028 33.84 -15.72 -8.34
C TRP A 1028 32.32 -15.69 -8.33
N VAL A 1029 31.77 -15.68 -7.13
CA VAL A 1029 30.39 -15.31 -6.85
C VAL A 1029 30.42 -14.07 -5.96
N GLU A 1030 30.05 -12.93 -6.52
CA GLU A 1030 29.98 -11.64 -5.84
C GLU A 1030 28.55 -11.33 -5.45
N GLN A 1031 28.37 -10.53 -4.41
CA GLN A 1031 27.06 -10.03 -4.03
C GLN A 1031 26.80 -8.65 -4.64
N ILE A 1032 25.54 -8.32 -4.87
CA ILE A 1032 25.16 -6.96 -5.25
C ILE A 1032 25.43 -5.97 -4.11
N GLU A 1033 25.60 -4.69 -4.45
CA GLU A 1033 25.56 -3.62 -3.47
C GLU A 1033 24.23 -3.64 -2.71
N ASN A 1034 24.28 -3.44 -1.40
CA ASN A 1034 23.13 -3.55 -0.51
C ASN A 1034 22.50 -4.95 -0.44
N PHE A 1035 23.31 -6.00 -0.58
CA PHE A 1035 22.86 -7.37 -0.29
C PHE A 1035 22.17 -7.44 1.08
N LYS A 1036 20.95 -7.98 1.11
CA LYS A 1036 20.12 -8.13 2.31
C LYS A 1036 19.26 -9.38 2.20
N TRP A 1037 18.66 -9.80 3.31
CA TRP A 1037 17.95 -11.08 3.40
C TRP A 1037 16.80 -11.27 2.40
N ASP A 1038 16.15 -10.19 1.98
CA ASP A 1038 15.05 -10.14 1.01
C ASP A 1038 15.52 -9.76 -0.41
N SER A 1039 16.80 -9.43 -0.59
CA SER A 1039 17.41 -9.08 -1.87
C SER A 1039 18.75 -9.79 -2.03
N GLN A 1040 18.68 -11.11 -2.25
CA GLN A 1040 19.85 -11.97 -2.37
C GLN A 1040 20.27 -12.12 -3.84
N VAL A 1041 20.73 -11.02 -4.44
CA VAL A 1041 21.29 -11.00 -5.80
C VAL A 1041 22.80 -11.20 -5.76
N THR A 1042 23.30 -12.11 -6.60
CA THR A 1042 24.72 -12.40 -6.76
C THR A 1042 25.12 -12.39 -8.24
N TYR A 1043 26.38 -12.07 -8.49
CA TYR A 1043 27.03 -12.10 -9.81
C TYR A 1043 28.02 -13.25 -9.84
N GLN A 1044 27.86 -14.19 -10.76
CA GLN A 1044 28.77 -15.34 -10.89
C GLN A 1044 29.52 -15.27 -12.22
N GLY A 1045 30.85 -15.31 -12.20
CA GLY A 1045 31.69 -15.36 -13.39
C GLY A 1045 33.17 -15.56 -13.08
N ASN A 1046 34.04 -15.27 -14.05
CA ASN A 1046 35.48 -15.48 -13.92
C ASN A 1046 36.28 -14.18 -13.84
N TYR A 1047 37.37 -14.22 -13.09
CA TYR A 1047 38.39 -13.20 -13.02
C TYR A 1047 39.72 -13.69 -13.59
N LYS A 1048 40.43 -12.80 -14.29
CA LYS A 1048 41.82 -12.99 -14.70
C LYS A 1048 42.58 -11.70 -14.47
N ASN A 1049 43.67 -11.77 -13.71
CA ASN A 1049 44.48 -10.62 -13.32
C ASN A 1049 43.66 -9.47 -12.72
N GLY A 1050 42.68 -9.81 -11.88
CA GLY A 1050 41.85 -8.83 -11.17
C GLY A 1050 40.75 -8.20 -12.00
N LYS A 1051 40.60 -8.59 -13.28
CA LYS A 1051 39.58 -8.10 -14.19
C LYS A 1051 38.56 -9.19 -14.56
N LYS A 1052 37.30 -8.80 -14.72
CA LYS A 1052 36.21 -9.71 -15.12
C LYS A 1052 36.39 -10.16 -16.57
N ILE A 1053 36.28 -11.48 -16.82
CA ILE A 1053 36.35 -12.08 -18.15
C ILE A 1053 35.20 -13.06 -18.39
N GLY A 1054 34.90 -13.30 -19.68
CA GLY A 1054 33.94 -14.31 -20.12
C GLY A 1054 32.52 -14.07 -19.61
N ARG A 1055 31.72 -15.14 -19.51
CA ARG A 1055 30.30 -15.05 -19.13
C ARG A 1055 30.10 -14.78 -17.63
N TRP A 1056 29.25 -13.81 -17.33
CA TRP A 1056 28.80 -13.44 -15.99
C TRP A 1056 27.27 -13.57 -15.88
N ASN A 1057 26.81 -14.42 -14.97
CA ASN A 1057 25.40 -14.65 -14.70
C ASN A 1057 24.94 -13.79 -13.51
N ILE A 1058 23.75 -13.21 -13.59
CA ILE A 1058 23.09 -12.55 -12.46
C ILE A 1058 22.07 -13.53 -11.87
N LEU A 1059 22.28 -13.90 -10.62
CA LEU A 1059 21.49 -14.91 -9.91
C LEU A 1059 20.71 -14.25 -8.77
N PHE A 1060 19.43 -14.58 -8.65
CA PHE A 1060 18.57 -14.15 -7.54
C PHE A 1060 18.08 -15.35 -6.75
N ARG A 1061 18.29 -15.32 -5.44
CA ARG A 1061 17.75 -16.33 -4.53
C ARG A 1061 16.50 -15.77 -3.85
N LYS A 1062 15.35 -16.39 -4.11
CA LYS A 1062 14.10 -16.04 -3.42
C LYS A 1062 14.20 -16.43 -1.95
N GLN A 1063 13.49 -15.70 -1.10
CA GLN A 1063 13.40 -16.02 0.32
C GLN A 1063 12.94 -17.49 0.52
N ASN A 1064 13.70 -18.23 1.33
CA ASN A 1064 13.50 -19.65 1.66
C ASN A 1064 13.76 -20.67 0.53
N GLU A 1065 14.23 -20.24 -0.65
CA GLU A 1065 14.73 -21.18 -1.68
C GLU A 1065 16.24 -21.37 -1.50
N ASP A 1066 16.73 -22.61 -1.48
CA ASP A 1066 18.17 -22.89 -1.43
C ASP A 1066 18.86 -22.69 -2.80
N GLN A 1067 18.08 -22.75 -3.89
CA GLN A 1067 18.55 -22.57 -5.25
C GLN A 1067 18.37 -21.13 -5.73
N SER A 1068 19.40 -20.57 -6.37
CA SER A 1068 19.34 -19.27 -7.03
C SER A 1068 18.85 -19.42 -8.46
N LYS A 1069 18.00 -18.52 -8.94
CA LYS A 1069 17.51 -18.48 -10.32
C LYS A 1069 18.30 -17.45 -11.12
N GLN A 1070 18.72 -17.79 -12.34
CA GLN A 1070 19.34 -16.81 -13.23
C GLN A 1070 18.28 -15.80 -13.70
N ILE A 1071 18.52 -14.51 -13.46
CA ILE A 1071 17.61 -13.42 -13.82
C ILE A 1071 18.25 -12.41 -14.80
N GLY A 1072 19.52 -12.59 -15.12
CA GLY A 1072 20.23 -11.76 -16.08
C GLY A 1072 21.66 -12.24 -16.34
N GLY A 1073 22.46 -11.40 -16.98
CA GLY A 1073 23.86 -11.68 -17.28
C GLY A 1073 24.30 -11.15 -18.63
N GLY A 1074 25.59 -11.35 -18.92
CA GLY A 1074 26.24 -11.02 -20.19
C GLY A 1074 27.67 -11.55 -20.20
N SER A 1075 28.48 -11.14 -21.17
CA SER A 1075 29.89 -11.54 -21.22
C SER A 1075 30.81 -10.32 -21.20
N TYR A 1076 31.96 -10.45 -20.55
CA TYR A 1076 33.09 -9.55 -20.67
C TYR A 1076 34.08 -10.10 -21.69
N ASP A 1077 34.94 -9.23 -22.21
CA ASP A 1077 36.01 -9.61 -23.12
C ASP A 1077 37.03 -10.56 -22.45
N GLU A 1078 37.60 -11.47 -23.24
CA GLU A 1078 38.57 -12.46 -22.76
C GLU A 1078 39.97 -11.89 -22.52
N ILE A 1079 40.25 -10.69 -23.04
CA ILE A 1079 41.52 -9.99 -22.87
C ILE A 1079 41.60 -9.43 -21.44
N GLY A 1080 40.45 -9.24 -20.79
CA GLY A 1080 40.33 -8.64 -19.48
C GLY A 1080 40.60 -7.17 -19.61
N ASP A 1081 39.79 -6.44 -20.34
CA ASP A 1081 39.68 -4.98 -20.25
C ASP A 1081 38.35 -4.56 -19.62
N GLU A 1082 37.56 -5.54 -19.18
CA GLU A 1082 36.22 -5.38 -18.60
C GLU A 1082 35.21 -4.74 -19.56
N PHE A 1083 35.46 -4.86 -20.86
CA PHE A 1083 34.50 -4.46 -21.88
C PHE A 1083 33.37 -5.48 -21.94
N LYS A 1084 32.15 -5.00 -21.68
CA LYS A 1084 30.92 -5.77 -21.87
C LYS A 1084 30.74 -6.10 -23.36
N GLN A 1085 30.67 -7.37 -23.68
CA GLN A 1085 30.43 -7.90 -25.02
C GLN A 1085 29.10 -8.66 -25.10
N GLY A 1086 28.47 -8.60 -26.26
CA GLY A 1086 27.22 -9.31 -26.55
C GLY A 1086 25.98 -8.70 -25.88
N ASN A 1087 24.92 -9.50 -25.79
CA ASN A 1087 23.65 -9.07 -25.21
C ASN A 1087 23.72 -9.13 -23.68
N TRP A 1088 23.51 -7.99 -23.02
CA TRP A 1088 23.43 -7.88 -21.58
C TRP A 1088 21.98 -7.74 -21.12
N VAL A 1089 21.60 -8.54 -20.14
CA VAL A 1089 20.36 -8.36 -19.38
C VAL A 1089 20.75 -7.87 -18.00
N GLU A 1090 20.64 -6.55 -17.81
CA GLU A 1090 20.97 -5.89 -16.54
C GLU A 1090 19.73 -5.67 -15.68
N ILE A 1091 19.93 -5.64 -14.37
CA ILE A 1091 18.89 -5.27 -13.42
C ILE A 1091 19.05 -3.78 -13.15
N SER A 1092 18.02 -2.98 -13.42
CA SER A 1092 18.05 -1.56 -13.05
C SER A 1092 18.08 -1.41 -11.53
N GLU A 1093 18.89 -0.49 -11.02
CA GLU A 1093 18.90 -0.12 -9.61
C GLU A 1093 17.50 0.31 -9.13
N GLU A 1094 16.69 0.91 -10.00
CA GLU A 1094 15.29 1.28 -9.72
C GLU A 1094 14.40 0.07 -9.40
N ASN A 1095 14.59 -1.08 -10.06
CA ASN A 1095 13.83 -2.29 -9.75
C ASN A 1095 14.20 -2.87 -8.37
N ILE A 1096 15.45 -2.68 -7.94
CA ILE A 1096 15.93 -3.04 -6.59
C ILE A 1096 15.38 -2.05 -5.55
N ILE A 1097 15.29 -0.76 -5.89
CA ILE A 1097 14.72 0.29 -5.01
C ILE A 1097 13.19 0.16 -4.89
N ARG A 1098 12.47 -0.36 -5.90
CA ARG A 1098 11.04 -0.68 -5.78
C ARG A 1098 10.76 -1.67 -4.65
N VAL A 1099 11.65 -2.64 -4.43
CA VAL A 1099 11.61 -3.53 -3.26
C VAL A 1099 11.87 -2.76 -1.96
N LYS A 1100 12.77 -1.76 -1.96
CA LYS A 1100 13.04 -0.89 -0.78
C LYS A 1100 11.85 0.01 -0.39
N LYS A 1101 11.04 0.49 -1.34
CA LYS A 1101 9.88 1.35 -1.04
C LYS A 1101 8.77 0.61 -0.29
N LEU A 1102 8.58 -0.68 -0.60
CA LEU A 1102 7.69 -1.57 0.16
C LEU A 1102 8.14 -1.70 1.63
N GLU A 1103 9.45 -1.66 1.89
CA GLU A 1103 10.07 -1.89 3.21
C GLU A 1103 9.87 -0.73 4.21
N ILE A 1104 9.88 0.53 3.76
CA ILE A 1104 9.59 1.68 4.64
C ILE A 1104 8.16 1.58 5.18
N GLY A 1105 7.20 1.14 4.34
CA GLY A 1105 5.84 0.85 4.75
C GLY A 1105 5.76 -0.21 5.87
N TRP A 1106 6.41 -1.37 5.67
CA TRP A 1106 6.43 -2.46 6.65
C TRP A 1106 7.11 -2.08 7.98
N ARG A 1107 8.20 -1.31 7.95
CA ARG A 1107 8.95 -0.91 9.16
C ARG A 1107 8.17 0.11 10.00
N TRP A 1108 7.43 1.03 9.36
CA TRP A 1108 6.49 1.92 10.04
C TRP A 1108 5.32 1.14 10.66
N ILE A 1109 4.75 0.17 9.94
CA ILE A 1109 3.69 -0.70 10.45
C ILE A 1109 4.17 -1.47 11.69
N TYR A 1110 5.38 -2.06 11.67
CA TYR A 1110 5.96 -2.78 12.81
C TYR A 1110 6.22 -1.89 14.04
N ILE A 1111 6.75 -0.68 13.84
CA ILE A 1111 6.97 0.30 14.93
C ILE A 1111 5.64 0.76 15.53
N ILE A 1112 4.60 0.94 14.71
CA ILE A 1112 3.24 1.28 15.16
C ILE A 1112 2.65 0.10 15.96
N ILE A 1113 2.78 -1.14 15.49
CA ILE A 1113 2.35 -2.35 16.21
C ILE A 1113 3.02 -2.44 17.59
N ARG A 1114 4.34 -2.23 17.68
CA ARG A 1114 5.09 -2.33 18.94
C ARG A 1114 4.74 -1.21 19.94
N LYS A 1115 4.28 -0.05 19.48
CA LYS A 1115 3.84 1.08 20.31
C LYS A 1115 2.38 0.99 20.78
N VAL A 1116 1.54 0.19 20.11
CA VAL A 1116 0.14 -0.05 20.51
C VAL A 1116 0.03 -1.24 21.48
N VAL A 1117 0.96 -2.19 21.40
CA VAL A 1117 1.04 -3.35 22.31
C VAL A 1117 1.71 -3.00 23.65
N LYS A 1118 2.61 -2.01 23.68
CA LYS A 1118 3.15 -1.41 24.92
C LYS A 1118 2.20 -0.33 25.41
#